data_AF-A0AA47N7D8-F1
#
_entry.id   AF-A0AA47N7D8-F1
#
_cell.length_a   1.000
_cell.length_b   1.000
_cell.length_c   1.000
_cell.angle_alpha   90.00
_cell.angle_beta   90.00
_cell.angle_gamma   90.00
#
_symmetry.space_group_name_H-M   'P 1'
#
loop_
_entity.id
_entity.type
_entity.pdbx_description
1 polymer ?
#
loop_
_entity_poly.entity_id
_entity_poly.type
_entity_poly.pdbx_seq_one_letter_code
_entity_poly.pdbx_strand_id
1 'polypeptide(L)'
;MAAVYTILERFRLEHYYKGFLDIGVTDDRDFVDGVADEDLDKMGLSQVEKNRFEKYTYPKCPEPRYIRDMDPAQNTVDDLMLRICHIENVGNSKGVCLYTVDGMPLTDDPFFNTWSLKDRHIKNKDTLYAIFTPRKNLNTILIRNPKVEETSGDNTVRCHIMLKGNFEISVNLNSDTINDLRNKLANESGIPAQALHYQGDHGGCDILQDCGISEDRSSTLNFSLSTFHGDTRYNHELFSNDVEPLVPQTTKAQSVFLSSLYCVKAEQCGSDFSTVIAYIRKLTGCSPLAQSLYQLICRNMIVTKTQKIAIVEGLYMLFRELLPRPGQRAEEKPIEDTDVFEYATHCWAYLISTAKTESLEYENYATVQLTSEQGLRFCEPVSVPGTPVVFERAYVLQKIRDGEKIPNCSEVDLQESSLRRATDLEKMLLSLPPFFKKYPFWISYAGVLRENFQVNMKETFGDMTEKLSEFPFLRVMPPLLLKDAGWTGPLLIQLSEDNLGVFLHKVKDCPNLVRVEDFINDTVKCMDIDELAARTGNRSDDHTFITCRTPKEAILVLMDTSSSMEEECYGELKMKKINAVKELFDSFATRTMAYDFHHVIGLVRFSSQVKVIHTFTETLEKFKEHLRELQPSGSTVLYDALQCGVKELETVKRRFPECRLRIICLTDGNDFGSTVRTETVTINLIKSNIIVDSILLGDIDNHTLHGISNATGGCCFKPETSTDGLKLFEIETVLSLEMRKTKEKLDPSAITSESVLRSFFAQRGYDDLPETSLPSKFNDKVTVTENALKKKIQESKRRPLMEKDKRILEELRSLHCDPHPYFTIFPTESDFTFWKILMQGPPDTPYEKGVFELYCQFSEDYPVYHCNINNSGRICHNIFDRSYNAHVTMKEILDSIYGLLIAPEAEDPLDSILAEEFLSSKEKYQQEAKEQTAKTAAKSFNDKERELVGRSHDPKNTPRHLTCPLSRRIFVEPVKTKYGTVYERKAIEDHLKTKPFDPQMGKRHRLLTNEIQQDRDMKKMVREHKLRQLQPPVP
;
A
#
# COMPACT_ATOMS: atom_id res chain seq x y z
N MET A 1 -21.91 -40.61 -3.56
CA MET A 1 -21.17 -40.82 -4.85
C MET A 1 -20.84 -39.52 -5.59
N ALA A 2 -21.81 -38.73 -6.10
CA ALA A 2 -21.48 -37.46 -6.80
C ALA A 2 -20.81 -36.42 -5.87
N ALA A 3 -21.26 -36.34 -4.61
CA ALA A 3 -20.70 -35.43 -3.61
C ALA A 3 -19.20 -35.66 -3.34
N VAL A 4 -18.79 -36.93 -3.15
CA VAL A 4 -17.38 -37.31 -2.93
C VAL A 4 -16.49 -36.96 -4.13
N TYR A 5 -16.99 -37.15 -5.37
CA TYR A 5 -16.23 -36.78 -6.57
C TYR A 5 -16.03 -35.26 -6.65
N THR A 6 -17.08 -34.48 -6.37
CA THR A 6 -17.02 -33.01 -6.32
C THR A 6 -16.10 -32.50 -5.19
N ILE A 7 -16.06 -33.18 -4.04
CA ILE A 7 -15.12 -32.87 -2.95
C ILE A 7 -13.69 -33.11 -3.42
N LEU A 8 -13.40 -34.27 -4.02
CA LEU A 8 -12.06 -34.60 -4.50
C LEU A 8 -11.59 -33.68 -5.63
N GLU A 9 -12.49 -33.29 -6.54
CA GLU A 9 -12.22 -32.31 -7.60
C GLU A 9 -11.82 -30.94 -7.01
N ARG A 10 -12.45 -30.51 -5.91
CA ARG A 10 -12.09 -29.26 -5.19
C ARG A 10 -10.66 -29.27 -4.65
N PHE A 11 -10.13 -30.45 -4.32
CA PHE A 11 -8.77 -30.63 -3.82
C PHE A 11 -7.76 -31.12 -4.90
N ARG A 12 -8.22 -31.30 -6.14
CA ARG A 12 -7.46 -31.88 -7.26
C ARG A 12 -6.95 -33.30 -6.97
N LEU A 13 -7.82 -34.13 -6.39
CA LEU A 13 -7.57 -35.52 -5.99
C LEU A 13 -8.58 -36.50 -6.64
N GLU A 14 -9.28 -36.07 -7.68
CA GLU A 14 -10.32 -36.86 -8.37
C GLU A 14 -9.80 -38.18 -8.93
N HIS A 15 -8.51 -38.30 -9.22
CA HIS A 15 -7.89 -39.56 -9.67
C HIS A 15 -7.82 -40.64 -8.58
N TYR A 16 -7.88 -40.26 -7.30
CA TYR A 16 -7.94 -41.20 -6.17
C TYR A 16 -9.38 -41.62 -5.80
N TYR A 17 -10.40 -41.17 -6.54
CA TYR A 17 -11.82 -41.42 -6.24
C TYR A 17 -12.16 -42.90 -5.98
N LYS A 18 -11.57 -43.82 -6.76
CA LYS A 18 -11.74 -45.27 -6.53
C LYS A 18 -11.12 -45.73 -5.22
N GLY A 19 -9.94 -45.22 -4.85
CA GLY A 19 -9.28 -45.56 -3.59
C GLY A 19 -10.12 -45.16 -2.37
N PHE A 20 -10.75 -43.98 -2.40
CA PHE A 20 -11.66 -43.54 -1.35
C PHE A 20 -12.94 -44.38 -1.26
N LEU A 21 -13.50 -44.82 -2.39
CA LEU A 21 -14.62 -45.77 -2.39
C LEU A 21 -14.24 -47.14 -1.81
N ASP A 22 -13.04 -47.63 -2.10
CA ASP A 22 -12.56 -48.95 -1.67
C ASP A 22 -12.34 -49.03 -0.15
N ILE A 23 -12.05 -47.90 0.52
CA ILE A 23 -12.01 -47.79 1.99
C ILE A 23 -13.37 -47.50 2.62
N GLY A 24 -14.45 -47.45 1.82
CA GLY A 24 -15.82 -47.32 2.30
C GLY A 24 -16.36 -45.90 2.39
N VAL A 25 -15.69 -44.90 1.79
CA VAL A 25 -16.17 -43.51 1.82
C VAL A 25 -17.29 -43.30 0.81
N THR A 26 -18.51 -43.11 1.29
CA THR A 26 -19.70 -43.00 0.41
C THR A 26 -20.37 -41.62 0.44
N ASP A 27 -20.18 -40.88 1.54
CA ASP A 27 -20.66 -39.52 1.76
C ASP A 27 -19.62 -38.60 2.44
N ASP A 28 -20.00 -37.34 2.64
CA ASP A 28 -19.13 -36.27 3.15
C ASP A 28 -18.69 -36.50 4.60
N ARG A 29 -19.46 -37.24 5.41
CA ARG A 29 -19.07 -37.56 6.80
C ARG A 29 -18.06 -38.69 6.83
N ASP A 30 -18.29 -39.74 6.03
CA ASP A 30 -17.32 -40.82 5.88
C ASP A 30 -15.95 -40.28 5.40
N PHE A 31 -15.98 -39.26 4.54
CA PHE A 31 -14.77 -38.61 4.00
C PHE A 31 -13.97 -37.84 5.05
N VAL A 32 -14.65 -37.25 6.05
CA VAL A 32 -14.03 -36.42 7.11
C VAL A 32 -13.62 -37.26 8.32
N ASP A 33 -14.44 -38.24 8.69
CA ASP A 33 -14.27 -39.00 9.93
C ASP A 33 -13.59 -40.37 9.72
N GLY A 34 -13.59 -40.89 8.49
CA GLY A 34 -13.19 -42.27 8.18
C GLY A 34 -11.84 -42.45 7.49
N VAL A 35 -11.16 -41.37 7.12
CA VAL A 35 -9.88 -41.43 6.37
C VAL A 35 -8.71 -41.10 7.29
N ALA A 36 -7.89 -42.09 7.63
CA ALA A 36 -6.68 -41.89 8.43
C ALA A 36 -5.45 -41.66 7.55
N ASP A 37 -4.39 -41.07 8.12
CA ASP A 37 -3.10 -40.88 7.42
C ASP A 37 -2.51 -42.17 6.85
N GLU A 38 -2.74 -43.29 7.56
CA GLU A 38 -2.33 -44.63 7.12
C GLU A 38 -3.06 -45.08 5.85
N ASP A 39 -4.29 -44.63 5.63
CA ASP A 39 -5.07 -44.94 4.43
C ASP A 39 -4.62 -44.06 3.25
N LEU A 40 -4.29 -42.80 3.53
CA LEU A 40 -3.69 -41.88 2.54
C LEU A 40 -2.31 -42.37 2.07
N ASP A 41 -1.52 -42.95 2.97
CA ASP A 41 -0.25 -43.60 2.66
C ASP A 41 -0.43 -44.83 1.75
N LYS A 42 -1.41 -45.69 2.04
CA LYS A 42 -1.72 -46.86 1.21
C LYS A 42 -2.20 -46.48 -0.19
N MET A 43 -2.87 -45.33 -0.34
CA MET A 43 -3.30 -44.79 -1.63
C MET A 43 -2.17 -44.13 -2.43
N GLY A 44 -0.99 -43.94 -1.82
CA GLY A 44 0.20 -43.43 -2.50
C GLY A 44 0.22 -41.91 -2.68
N LEU A 45 -0.52 -41.15 -1.86
CA LEU A 45 -0.49 -39.69 -1.92
C LEU A 45 0.89 -39.15 -1.53
N SER A 46 1.43 -38.23 -2.33
CA SER A 46 2.65 -37.49 -1.97
C SER A 46 2.41 -36.56 -0.78
N GLN A 47 3.47 -36.18 -0.05
CA GLN A 47 3.34 -35.24 1.08
C GLN A 47 2.69 -33.91 0.67
N VAL A 48 2.90 -33.44 -0.56
CA VAL A 48 2.27 -32.22 -1.07
C VAL A 48 0.77 -32.42 -1.28
N GLU A 49 0.34 -33.60 -1.70
CA GLU A 49 -1.09 -33.95 -1.85
C GLU A 49 -1.76 -34.19 -0.49
N LYS A 50 -1.07 -34.80 0.47
CA LYS A 50 -1.53 -34.89 1.87
C LYS A 50 -1.70 -33.51 2.50
N ASN A 51 -0.76 -32.58 2.28
CA ASN A 51 -0.88 -31.21 2.75
C ASN A 51 -2.05 -30.44 2.07
N ARG A 52 -2.50 -30.87 0.88
CA ARG A 52 -3.73 -30.34 0.24
C ARG A 52 -5.00 -30.95 0.86
N PHE A 53 -4.91 -32.19 1.34
CA PHE A 53 -5.96 -32.90 2.07
C PHE A 53 -6.12 -32.34 3.50
N GLU A 54 -5.02 -32.04 4.18
CA GLU A 54 -4.94 -31.35 5.49
C GLU A 54 -5.33 -29.86 5.43
N LYS A 55 -6.17 -29.44 4.47
CA LYS A 55 -6.64 -28.05 4.37
C LYS A 55 -7.59 -27.71 5.51
N TYR A 56 -6.96 -27.36 6.63
CA TYR A 56 -7.25 -26.25 7.53
C TYR A 56 -8.69 -25.74 7.41
N THR A 57 -9.57 -26.41 8.15
CA THR A 57 -10.73 -25.73 8.71
C THR A 57 -10.19 -24.66 9.67
N TYR A 58 -10.81 -23.48 9.64
CA TYR A 58 -10.76 -22.37 10.60
C TYR A 58 -10.15 -22.74 11.97
N PRO A 59 -9.59 -21.83 12.80
CA PRO A 59 -9.56 -22.16 14.22
C PRO A 59 -11.03 -22.08 14.71
N LYS A 60 -11.80 -23.14 14.47
CA LYS A 60 -12.52 -23.75 15.59
C LYS A 60 -11.46 -23.79 16.66
N CYS A 61 -11.72 -23.24 17.85
CA CYS A 61 -10.88 -23.54 19.01
C CYS A 61 -10.55 -25.03 18.90
N PRO A 62 -9.28 -25.42 18.63
CA PRO A 62 -8.94 -26.77 18.22
C PRO A 62 -9.53 -27.72 19.24
N GLU A 63 -9.92 -28.93 18.83
CA GLU A 63 -10.54 -29.87 19.76
C GLU A 63 -9.75 -29.88 21.09
N PRO A 64 -10.44 -29.79 22.25
CA PRO A 64 -9.76 -29.63 23.52
C PRO A 64 -8.63 -30.64 23.67
N ARG A 65 -7.39 -30.15 23.77
CA ARG A 65 -6.22 -31.01 23.92
C ARG A 65 -6.04 -31.36 25.38
N TYR A 66 -5.93 -32.66 25.65
CA TYR A 66 -5.74 -33.17 27.01
C TYR A 66 -4.27 -33.14 27.41
N ILE A 67 -3.95 -32.35 28.42
CA ILE A 67 -2.62 -32.37 29.05
C ILE A 67 -2.61 -33.48 30.08
N ARG A 68 -1.75 -34.48 29.87
CA ARG A 68 -1.58 -35.64 30.76
C ARG A 68 -0.29 -35.49 31.58
N ASP A 69 -0.20 -36.28 32.65
CA ASP A 69 0.99 -36.43 33.49
C ASP A 69 1.39 -35.17 34.29
N MET A 70 0.39 -34.45 34.79
CA MET A 70 0.56 -33.31 35.69
C MET A 70 -0.12 -33.63 37.03
N ASP A 71 0.59 -33.43 38.15
CA ASP A 71 0.03 -33.47 39.51
C ASP A 71 -0.23 -32.03 39.99
N PRO A 72 -1.50 -31.64 40.24
CA PRO A 72 -1.80 -30.29 40.69
C PRO A 72 -1.11 -29.87 41.99
N ALA A 73 -0.72 -30.82 42.85
CA ALA A 73 -0.04 -30.51 44.10
C ALA A 73 1.47 -30.28 43.94
N GLN A 74 2.09 -30.85 42.90
CA GLN A 74 3.54 -30.77 42.69
C GLN A 74 3.91 -29.81 41.55
N ASN A 75 3.14 -29.82 40.47
CA ASN A 75 3.42 -28.99 39.30
C ASN A 75 2.90 -27.57 39.47
N THR A 76 3.65 -26.64 38.88
CA THR A 76 3.38 -25.21 38.89
C THR A 76 2.66 -24.77 37.62
N VAL A 77 2.23 -23.51 37.55
CA VAL A 77 1.69 -22.93 36.32
C VAL A 77 2.78 -22.80 35.25
N ASP A 78 4.01 -22.50 35.65
CA ASP A 78 5.16 -22.49 34.72
C ASP A 78 5.40 -23.88 34.10
N ASP A 79 5.32 -24.96 34.90
CA ASP A 79 5.41 -26.33 34.37
C ASP A 79 4.30 -26.61 33.35
N LEU A 80 3.08 -26.14 33.63
CA LEU A 80 1.93 -26.26 32.72
C LEU A 80 2.18 -25.52 31.40
N MET A 81 2.66 -24.27 31.47
CA MET A 81 3.01 -23.46 30.29
C MET A 81 4.12 -24.13 29.46
N LEU A 82 5.17 -24.64 30.11
CA LEU A 82 6.26 -25.36 29.45
C LEU A 82 5.75 -26.65 28.79
N ARG A 83 4.88 -27.40 29.47
CA ARG A 83 4.28 -28.63 28.94
C ARG A 83 3.44 -28.35 27.70
N ILE A 84 2.65 -27.28 27.71
CA ILE A 84 1.86 -26.82 26.54
C ILE A 84 2.79 -26.49 25.37
N CYS A 85 3.84 -25.69 25.61
CA CYS A 85 4.80 -25.34 24.56
C CYS A 85 5.50 -26.58 23.97
N HIS A 86 5.83 -27.56 24.82
CA HIS A 86 6.45 -28.81 24.38
C HIS A 86 5.50 -29.67 23.52
N ILE A 87 4.23 -29.81 23.93
CA ILE A 87 3.22 -30.59 23.19
C ILE A 87 2.94 -29.97 21.82
N GLU A 88 2.88 -28.63 21.74
CA GLU A 88 2.64 -27.91 20.48
C GLU A 88 3.92 -27.72 19.62
N ASN A 89 5.04 -28.31 20.02
CA ASN A 89 6.35 -28.18 19.35
C ASN A 89 6.74 -26.71 19.09
N VAL A 90 6.46 -25.86 20.06
CA VAL A 90 6.67 -24.41 19.98
C VAL A 90 8.13 -24.10 20.32
N GLY A 91 8.87 -23.52 19.37
CA GLY A 91 10.28 -23.18 19.54
C GLY A 91 10.55 -22.17 20.67
N ASN A 92 11.80 -22.08 21.12
CA ASN A 92 12.22 -21.28 22.28
C ASN A 92 11.94 -19.76 22.20
N SER A 93 11.62 -19.23 21.01
CA SER A 93 11.29 -17.82 20.77
C SER A 93 9.86 -17.44 21.14
N LYS A 94 8.99 -18.42 21.39
CA LYS A 94 7.57 -18.25 21.71
C LYS A 94 7.27 -18.73 23.13
N GLY A 95 6.17 -18.26 23.68
CA GLY A 95 5.61 -18.70 24.96
C GLY A 95 4.09 -18.71 24.89
N VAL A 96 3.44 -18.90 26.05
CA VAL A 96 1.99 -19.06 26.13
C VAL A 96 1.43 -18.30 27.33
N CYS A 97 0.29 -17.65 27.13
CA CYS A 97 -0.52 -17.06 28.19
C CYS A 97 -1.73 -17.96 28.46
N LEU A 98 -2.10 -18.11 29.74
CA LEU A 98 -3.23 -18.96 30.14
C LEU A 98 -4.41 -18.13 30.64
N TYR A 99 -5.62 -18.61 30.33
CA TYR A 99 -6.88 -18.00 30.73
C TYR A 99 -7.88 -19.07 31.14
N THR A 100 -8.87 -18.70 31.97
CA THR A 100 -10.01 -19.57 32.26
C THR A 100 -10.93 -19.70 31.05
N VAL A 101 -11.88 -20.64 31.10
CA VAL A 101 -12.90 -20.83 30.05
C VAL A 101 -13.70 -19.56 29.77
N ASP A 102 -13.85 -18.73 30.81
CA ASP A 102 -14.63 -17.49 30.78
C ASP A 102 -13.79 -16.30 30.29
N GLY A 103 -12.50 -16.50 30.05
CA GLY A 103 -11.58 -15.49 29.51
C GLY A 103 -10.82 -14.68 30.55
N MET A 104 -10.84 -15.07 31.83
CA MET A 104 -10.06 -14.40 32.88
C MET A 104 -8.58 -14.80 32.77
N PRO A 105 -7.63 -13.85 32.79
CA PRO A 105 -6.20 -14.16 32.72
C PRO A 105 -5.71 -14.89 33.98
N LEU A 106 -4.76 -15.80 33.81
CA LEU A 106 -4.11 -16.55 34.89
C LEU A 106 -2.61 -16.26 35.00
N THR A 107 -1.97 -15.74 33.96
CA THR A 107 -0.50 -15.62 33.91
C THR A 107 0.01 -14.17 33.98
N ASP A 108 -0.82 -13.24 34.44
CA ASP A 108 -0.47 -11.81 34.51
C ASP A 108 0.63 -11.50 35.54
N ASP A 109 0.68 -12.24 36.64
CA ASP A 109 1.72 -12.10 37.67
C ASP A 109 2.68 -13.31 37.60
N PRO A 110 3.91 -13.13 37.09
CA PRO A 110 4.88 -14.21 36.95
C PRO A 110 5.28 -14.88 38.26
N PHE A 111 5.21 -14.17 39.39
CA PHE A 111 5.57 -14.76 40.69
C PHE A 111 4.61 -15.89 41.06
N PHE A 112 3.30 -15.69 40.88
CA PHE A 112 2.32 -16.73 41.17
C PHE A 112 2.34 -17.86 40.13
N ASN A 113 3.05 -17.72 39.01
CA ASN A 113 3.20 -18.83 38.07
C ASN A 113 4.11 -19.93 38.62
N THR A 114 4.99 -19.59 39.57
CA THR A 114 5.84 -20.54 40.31
C THR A 114 5.10 -21.32 41.40
N TRP A 115 3.83 -21.00 41.66
CA TRP A 115 3.03 -21.68 42.66
C TRP A 115 2.37 -22.94 42.09
N SER A 116 2.08 -23.91 42.96
CA SER A 116 1.43 -25.15 42.56
C SER A 116 0.05 -24.88 41.94
N LEU A 117 -0.37 -25.71 40.99
CA LEU A 117 -1.69 -25.61 40.37
C LEU A 117 -2.82 -25.67 41.43
N LYS A 118 -2.62 -26.47 42.48
CA LYS A 118 -3.54 -26.59 43.62
C LYS A 118 -3.67 -25.26 44.37
N ASP A 119 -2.57 -24.57 44.65
CA ASP A 119 -2.59 -23.26 45.31
C ASP A 119 -3.22 -22.19 44.42
N ARG A 120 -3.13 -22.36 43.10
CA ARG A 120 -3.78 -21.52 42.08
C ARG A 120 -5.23 -21.92 41.79
N HIS A 121 -5.80 -22.86 42.56
CA HIS A 121 -7.16 -23.38 42.38
C HIS A 121 -7.43 -23.92 40.96
N ILE A 122 -6.44 -24.60 40.37
CA ILE A 122 -6.53 -25.32 39.09
C ILE A 122 -6.56 -26.82 39.41
N LYS A 123 -7.66 -27.49 39.04
CA LYS A 123 -7.94 -28.88 39.35
C LYS A 123 -7.89 -29.76 38.10
N ASN A 124 -7.78 -31.06 38.32
CA ASN A 124 -7.92 -32.03 37.22
C ASN A 124 -9.29 -31.89 36.55
N LYS A 125 -9.29 -31.96 35.21
CA LYS A 125 -10.45 -31.75 34.32
C LYS A 125 -10.88 -30.29 34.13
N ASP A 126 -10.20 -29.32 34.73
CA ASP A 126 -10.41 -27.92 34.38
C ASP A 126 -10.02 -27.69 32.91
N THR A 127 -10.81 -26.87 32.22
CA THR A 127 -10.52 -26.43 30.85
C THR A 127 -9.90 -25.04 30.91
N LEU A 128 -8.86 -24.80 30.11
CA LEU A 128 -8.14 -23.53 30.04
C LEU A 128 -7.98 -23.12 28.58
N TYR A 129 -7.93 -21.81 28.33
CA TYR A 129 -7.49 -21.27 27.05
C TYR A 129 -6.00 -20.96 27.10
N ALA A 130 -5.32 -21.25 25.99
CA ALA A 130 -3.90 -20.97 25.78
C ALA A 130 -3.75 -20.08 24.54
N ILE A 131 -3.10 -18.92 24.70
CA ILE A 131 -2.79 -18.03 23.59
C ILE A 131 -1.27 -17.93 23.46
N PHE A 132 -0.74 -18.28 22.30
CA PHE A 132 0.69 -18.20 22.01
C PHE A 132 1.12 -16.77 21.70
N THR A 133 2.30 -16.40 22.16
CA THR A 133 2.83 -15.04 22.00
C THR A 133 4.36 -15.07 21.96
N PRO A 134 5.04 -14.09 21.32
CA PRO A 134 6.49 -13.96 21.42
C PRO A 134 6.98 -13.92 22.88
N ARG A 135 8.06 -14.66 23.18
CA ARG A 135 8.57 -14.77 24.55
C ARG A 135 8.99 -13.42 25.16
N LYS A 136 9.37 -12.46 24.32
CA LYS A 136 9.67 -11.08 24.76
C LYS A 136 8.49 -10.41 25.47
N ASN A 137 7.25 -10.71 25.07
CA ASN A 137 6.06 -10.15 25.70
C ASN A 137 5.91 -10.63 27.16
N LEU A 138 6.47 -11.80 27.49
CA LEU A 138 6.41 -12.44 28.81
C LEU A 138 7.57 -12.05 29.74
N ASN A 139 8.56 -11.28 29.25
CA ASN A 139 9.71 -10.90 30.07
C ASN A 139 9.31 -9.78 31.04
N THR A 140 9.21 -10.13 32.32
CA THR A 140 9.13 -9.17 33.44
C THR A 140 10.44 -9.23 34.22
N ILE A 141 10.92 -8.07 34.72
CA ILE A 141 12.18 -7.97 35.45
C ILE A 141 12.16 -8.92 36.65
N LEU A 142 13.06 -9.92 36.66
CA LEU A 142 13.32 -10.76 37.82
C LEU A 142 13.98 -9.91 38.91
N ILE A 143 13.24 -9.66 39.99
CA ILE A 143 13.73 -8.80 41.06
C ILE A 143 14.55 -9.63 42.06
N ARG A 144 15.79 -9.20 42.30
CA ARG A 144 16.64 -9.77 43.35
C ARG A 144 16.23 -9.17 44.69
N ASN A 145 15.93 -10.02 45.66
CA ASN A 145 15.77 -9.59 47.05
C ASN A 145 17.11 -8.99 47.53
N PRO A 146 17.16 -7.74 48.00
CA PRO A 146 18.32 -7.27 48.75
C PRO A 146 18.46 -8.13 50.01
N LYS A 147 19.66 -8.66 50.26
CA LYS A 147 19.98 -9.25 51.57
C LYS A 147 19.97 -8.12 52.58
N VAL A 148 19.02 -8.14 53.50
CA VAL A 148 18.96 -7.21 54.64
C VAL A 148 19.72 -7.83 55.80
N GLU A 149 20.47 -7.02 56.54
CA GLU A 149 21.15 -7.42 57.78
C GLU A 149 20.11 -7.73 58.87
N GLU A 150 20.26 -8.84 59.57
CA GLU A 150 19.38 -9.25 60.67
C GLU A 150 19.47 -8.23 61.82
N THR A 151 18.44 -7.39 61.98
CA THR A 151 18.26 -6.61 63.21
C THR A 151 17.43 -7.42 64.20
N SER A 152 18.03 -7.80 65.33
CA SER A 152 17.30 -8.44 66.44
C SER A 152 16.43 -7.41 67.15
N GLY A 153 15.12 -7.62 67.16
CA GLY A 153 14.17 -6.82 67.92
C GLY A 153 13.66 -7.57 69.15
N ASP A 154 13.38 -6.85 70.24
CA ASP A 154 12.89 -7.43 71.50
C ASP A 154 11.36 -7.63 71.51
N ASN A 155 10.62 -7.01 70.58
CA ASN A 155 9.16 -7.12 70.48
C ASN A 155 8.76 -8.15 69.43
N THR A 156 7.62 -8.83 69.63
CA THR A 156 7.06 -9.77 68.65
C THR A 156 5.73 -9.27 68.12
N VAL A 157 5.59 -9.18 66.80
CA VAL A 157 4.36 -8.78 66.12
C VAL A 157 3.84 -9.93 65.27
N ARG A 158 2.52 -10.15 65.27
CA ARG A 158 1.86 -11.18 64.48
C ARG A 158 1.46 -10.64 63.11
N CYS A 159 1.97 -11.26 62.06
CA CYS A 159 1.64 -10.93 60.67
C CYS A 159 0.87 -12.09 60.02
N HIS A 160 -0.22 -11.78 59.31
CA HIS A 160 -0.96 -12.76 58.52
C HIS A 160 -0.68 -12.55 57.03
N ILE A 161 -0.34 -13.62 56.32
CA ILE A 161 -0.19 -13.62 54.87
C ILE A 161 -1.27 -14.51 54.26
N MET A 162 -2.00 -13.95 53.29
CA MET A 162 -2.97 -14.67 52.46
C MET A 162 -2.42 -16.04 52.00
N LEU A 163 -3.17 -17.12 52.22
CA LEU A 163 -2.85 -18.52 51.87
C LEU A 163 -1.69 -19.19 52.64
N LYS A 164 -0.83 -18.42 53.32
CA LYS A 164 0.29 -18.96 54.12
C LYS A 164 0.04 -18.96 55.62
N GLY A 165 -0.92 -18.15 56.10
CA GLY A 165 -1.32 -18.11 57.50
C GLY A 165 -0.52 -17.10 58.32
N ASN A 166 -0.40 -17.35 59.62
CA ASN A 166 0.18 -16.42 60.60
C ASN A 166 1.67 -16.69 60.82
N PHE A 167 2.45 -15.61 60.91
CA PHE A 167 3.87 -15.58 61.23
C PHE A 167 4.09 -14.66 62.44
N GLU A 168 5.05 -15.01 63.30
CA GLU A 168 5.44 -14.19 64.44
C GLU A 168 6.84 -13.63 64.14
N ILE A 169 6.93 -12.30 63.99
CA ILE A 169 8.14 -11.61 63.54
C ILE A 169 8.71 -10.76 64.67
N SER A 170 10.01 -10.91 64.93
CA SER A 170 10.74 -10.10 65.91
C SER A 170 11.11 -8.74 65.32
N VAL A 171 10.62 -7.66 65.94
CA VAL A 171 10.80 -6.27 65.50
C VAL A 171 11.16 -5.34 66.65
N ASN A 172 11.73 -4.18 66.33
CA ASN A 172 11.94 -3.09 67.26
C ASN A 172 10.96 -1.96 66.94
N LEU A 173 9.96 -1.76 67.80
CA LEU A 173 8.88 -0.80 67.56
C LEU A 173 9.36 0.65 67.36
N ASN A 174 10.49 1.02 67.97
CA ASN A 174 11.00 2.39 67.99
C ASN A 174 11.97 2.70 66.83
N SER A 175 12.44 1.69 66.10
CA SER A 175 13.42 1.86 65.02
C SER A 175 13.05 1.22 63.70
N ASP A 176 12.34 0.08 63.72
CA ASP A 176 11.94 -0.58 62.50
C ASP A 176 10.82 0.21 61.82
N THR A 177 10.88 0.26 60.49
CA THR A 177 9.81 0.79 59.64
C THR A 177 8.91 -0.33 59.11
N ILE A 178 7.79 0.03 58.48
CA ILE A 178 6.96 -0.93 57.73
C ILE A 178 7.76 -1.66 56.64
N ASN A 179 8.72 -0.98 56.01
CA ASN A 179 9.62 -1.62 55.05
C ASN A 179 10.53 -2.66 55.69
N ASP A 180 11.03 -2.41 56.89
CA ASP A 180 11.87 -3.37 57.63
C ASP A 180 11.06 -4.58 58.07
N LEU A 181 9.84 -4.37 58.59
CA LEU A 181 8.90 -5.44 58.91
C LEU A 181 8.60 -6.31 57.68
N ARG A 182 8.37 -5.68 56.52
CA ARG A 182 8.12 -6.38 55.26
C ARG A 182 9.31 -7.22 54.80
N ASN A 183 10.53 -6.72 54.96
CA ASN A 183 11.76 -7.45 54.64
C ASN A 183 12.00 -8.63 55.61
N LYS A 184 11.75 -8.44 56.90
CA LYS A 184 11.82 -9.52 57.90
C LYS A 184 10.78 -10.60 57.65
N LEU A 185 9.54 -10.20 57.37
CA LEU A 185 8.47 -11.12 57.00
C LEU A 185 8.80 -11.88 55.71
N ALA A 186 9.48 -11.25 54.74
CA ALA A 186 9.92 -11.92 53.52
C ALA A 186 10.94 -13.03 53.77
N ASN A 187 11.89 -12.81 54.69
CA ASN A 187 12.88 -13.81 55.07
C ASN A 187 12.24 -15.03 55.76
N GLU A 188 11.30 -14.81 56.66
CA GLU A 188 10.60 -15.88 57.40
C GLU A 188 9.57 -16.63 56.55
N SER A 189 8.81 -15.92 55.71
CA SER A 189 7.75 -16.53 54.90
C SER A 189 8.25 -17.13 53.58
N GLY A 190 9.46 -16.78 53.14
CA GLY A 190 9.99 -17.12 51.82
C GLY A 190 9.31 -16.38 50.66
N ILE A 191 8.43 -15.42 50.94
CA ILE A 191 7.76 -14.60 49.94
C ILE A 191 8.57 -13.31 49.72
N PRO A 192 8.84 -12.88 48.47
CA PRO A 192 9.55 -11.63 48.21
C PRO A 192 8.90 -10.43 48.89
N ALA A 193 9.70 -9.55 49.48
CA ALA A 193 9.20 -8.36 50.18
C ALA A 193 8.30 -7.48 49.27
N GLN A 194 8.58 -7.43 47.98
CA GLN A 194 7.77 -6.68 47.00
C GLN A 194 6.40 -7.30 46.76
N ALA A 195 6.25 -8.60 47.00
CA ALA A 195 4.96 -9.28 46.89
C ALA A 195 4.04 -9.01 48.11
N LEU A 196 4.58 -8.44 49.19
CA LEU A 196 3.90 -8.25 50.47
C LEU A 196 3.41 -6.79 50.59
N HIS A 197 2.09 -6.61 50.66
CA HIS A 197 1.46 -5.29 50.81
C HIS A 197 0.70 -5.18 52.13
N TYR A 198 1.18 -4.29 53.01
CA TYR A 198 0.54 -3.95 54.29
C TYR A 198 -0.77 -3.16 54.09
N GLN A 199 -1.76 -3.41 54.95
CA GLN A 199 -3.11 -2.84 54.84
C GLN A 199 -3.43 -1.68 55.80
N GLY A 200 -2.44 -1.08 56.46
CA GLY A 200 -2.65 0.08 57.34
C GLY A 200 -2.55 1.43 56.65
N ASP A 201 -3.00 2.48 57.33
CA ASP A 201 -3.11 3.87 56.82
C ASP A 201 -1.77 4.64 56.72
N HIS A 202 -0.64 4.00 57.06
CA HIS A 202 0.67 4.66 57.22
C HIS A 202 1.67 4.30 56.12
N GLY A 203 2.53 5.26 55.76
CA GLY A 203 3.47 5.13 54.65
C GLY A 203 4.68 4.25 55.00
N GLY A 204 5.33 3.67 53.99
CA GLY A 204 6.41 2.69 54.19
C GLY A 204 7.67 3.19 54.92
N CYS A 205 7.78 4.49 55.23
CA CYS A 205 8.91 5.11 55.92
C CYS A 205 8.63 5.45 57.39
N ASP A 206 7.40 5.26 57.87
CA ASP A 206 7.04 5.53 59.26
C ASP A 206 7.54 4.40 60.17
N ILE A 207 8.02 4.73 61.37
CA ILE A 207 8.40 3.74 62.38
C ILE A 207 7.15 3.02 62.90
N LEU A 208 7.28 1.74 63.25
CA LEU A 208 6.13 0.90 63.62
C LEU A 208 5.29 1.49 64.76
N GLN A 209 5.93 2.14 65.74
CA GLN A 209 5.23 2.82 66.85
C GLN A 209 4.35 3.98 66.37
N ASP A 210 4.81 4.78 65.41
CA ASP A 210 4.04 5.90 64.83
C ASP A 210 2.87 5.40 63.98
N CYS A 211 2.95 4.16 63.48
CA CYS A 211 1.86 3.47 62.80
C CYS A 211 0.82 2.86 63.75
N GLY A 212 0.94 3.06 65.08
CA GLY A 212 0.05 2.50 66.08
C GLY A 212 0.20 0.99 66.29
N ILE A 213 1.30 0.38 65.82
CA ILE A 213 1.56 -1.05 65.98
C ILE A 213 2.11 -1.29 67.39
N SER A 214 1.53 -2.26 68.10
CA SER A 214 1.90 -2.61 69.47
C SER A 214 2.13 -4.11 69.63
N GLU A 215 2.73 -4.51 70.75
CA GLU A 215 2.97 -5.92 71.10
C GLU A 215 1.68 -6.68 71.52
N ASP A 216 0.50 -6.07 71.37
CA ASP A 216 -0.75 -6.75 71.71
C ASP A 216 -0.99 -7.93 70.73
N ARG A 217 -0.96 -9.15 71.29
CA ARG A 217 -1.25 -10.41 70.60
C ARG A 217 -2.67 -10.46 70.00
N SER A 218 -3.55 -9.52 70.36
CA SER A 218 -4.89 -9.39 69.78
C SER A 218 -4.88 -8.73 68.39
N SER A 219 -3.84 -7.94 68.06
CA SER A 219 -3.73 -7.22 66.79
C SER A 219 -2.89 -8.01 65.79
N THR A 220 -3.52 -8.45 64.69
CA THR A 220 -2.84 -9.18 63.61
C THR A 220 -2.68 -8.24 62.41
N LEU A 221 -1.45 -8.05 61.96
CA LEU A 221 -1.15 -7.22 60.79
C LEU A 221 -1.37 -8.03 59.51
N ASN A 222 -2.32 -7.60 58.68
CA ASN A 222 -2.67 -8.33 57.46
C ASN A 222 -1.85 -7.85 56.26
N PHE A 223 -1.32 -8.81 55.50
CA PHE A 223 -0.58 -8.57 54.27
C PHE A 223 -1.30 -9.24 53.08
N SER A 224 -1.58 -8.43 52.06
CA SER A 224 -2.09 -8.91 50.77
C SER A 224 -0.93 -9.23 49.82
N LEU A 225 -1.15 -10.17 48.90
CA LEU A 225 -0.13 -10.64 47.96
C LEU A 225 -0.31 -10.04 46.55
N SER A 226 0.77 -9.47 46.00
CA SER A 226 0.83 -8.97 44.62
C SER A 226 2.26 -8.52 44.29
N THR A 227 2.81 -8.85 43.11
CA THR A 227 4.10 -8.27 42.70
C THR A 227 3.99 -6.93 41.96
N PHE A 228 2.77 -6.47 41.69
CA PHE A 228 2.54 -5.16 41.08
C PHE A 228 2.79 -4.04 42.09
N HIS A 229 3.61 -3.04 41.74
CA HIS A 229 3.87 -1.89 42.59
C HIS A 229 2.60 -1.04 42.78
N GLY A 230 2.28 -0.74 44.05
CA GLY A 230 0.99 -0.19 44.48
C GLY A 230 0.63 1.23 44.00
N ASP A 231 1.60 2.00 43.50
CA ASP A 231 1.40 3.39 43.07
C ASP A 231 1.53 3.62 41.56
N THR A 232 2.03 2.65 40.80
CA THR A 232 2.07 2.78 39.35
C THR A 232 0.68 2.51 38.79
N ARG A 233 -0.12 3.58 38.67
CA ARG A 233 -1.11 3.61 37.60
C ARG A 233 -0.32 3.30 36.33
N TYR A 234 -0.51 2.12 35.73
CA TYR A 234 -0.15 1.85 34.34
C TYR A 234 -1.05 2.70 33.43
N ASN A 235 -1.00 4.02 33.64
CA ASN A 235 -1.77 5.03 32.92
C ASN A 235 -1.17 5.30 31.52
N HIS A 236 -0.02 4.70 31.22
CA HIS A 236 0.67 4.71 29.93
C HIS A 236 0.76 3.25 29.43
N GLU A 237 0.18 2.81 28.31
CA GLU A 237 -0.93 3.27 27.51
C GLU A 237 -1.69 1.99 27.15
N LEU A 238 -3.01 2.03 27.19
CA LEU A 238 -3.87 0.95 26.70
C LEU A 238 -3.58 0.57 25.23
N PHE A 239 -2.96 1.49 24.50
CA PHE A 239 -2.64 1.48 23.08
C PHE A 239 -1.14 1.65 22.80
N SER A 240 -0.27 1.49 23.81
CA SER A 240 1.19 1.49 23.57
C SER A 240 1.56 0.27 22.73
N ASN A 241 2.59 0.42 21.89
CA ASN A 241 3.14 -0.66 21.08
C ASN A 241 4.05 -1.60 21.92
N ASP A 242 3.56 -2.07 23.07
CA ASP A 242 4.29 -2.85 24.07
C ASP A 242 4.11 -4.38 23.93
N VAL A 243 3.29 -4.80 22.96
CA VAL A 243 3.01 -6.21 22.63
C VAL A 243 3.37 -6.45 21.17
N GLU A 244 4.40 -7.28 20.94
CA GLU A 244 4.77 -7.74 19.59
C GLU A 244 3.79 -8.84 19.13
N PRO A 245 3.10 -8.70 17.97
CA PRO A 245 2.25 -9.75 17.43
C PRO A 245 3.06 -11.00 17.04
N LEU A 246 2.48 -12.19 17.18
CA LEU A 246 3.12 -13.45 16.82
C LEU A 246 3.47 -13.52 15.33
N VAL A 247 2.59 -13.01 14.47
CA VAL A 247 2.86 -12.81 13.05
C VAL A 247 3.30 -11.35 12.84
N PRO A 248 4.56 -11.10 12.44
CA PRO A 248 5.07 -9.74 12.27
C PRO A 248 4.16 -8.90 11.38
N GLN A 249 3.88 -7.66 11.80
CA GLN A 249 3.10 -6.69 11.05
C GLN A 249 3.98 -5.50 10.66
N THR A 250 3.67 -4.85 9.55
CA THR A 250 4.36 -3.59 9.19
C THR A 250 4.08 -2.48 10.21
N THR A 251 4.96 -1.49 10.30
CA THR A 251 4.76 -0.33 11.19
C THR A 251 3.46 0.41 10.86
N LYS A 252 3.15 0.53 9.56
CA LYS A 252 1.88 1.09 9.08
C LYS A 252 0.70 0.27 9.58
N ALA A 253 0.72 -1.05 9.40
CA ALA A 253 -0.34 -1.93 9.86
C ALA A 253 -0.57 -1.83 11.38
N GLN A 254 0.50 -1.82 12.18
CA GLN A 254 0.41 -1.59 13.64
C GLN A 254 -0.23 -0.24 13.98
N SER A 255 0.15 0.84 13.28
CA SER A 255 -0.41 2.18 13.51
C SER A 255 -1.91 2.26 13.21
N VAL A 256 -2.36 1.58 12.14
CA VAL A 256 -3.77 1.52 11.75
C VAL A 256 -4.58 0.71 12.77
N PHE A 257 -4.05 -0.43 13.22
CA PHE A 257 -4.70 -1.27 14.21
C PHE A 257 -4.91 -0.55 15.55
N LEU A 258 -3.85 0.06 16.12
CA LEU A 258 -3.94 0.76 17.39
C LEU A 258 -4.86 1.99 17.31
N SER A 259 -4.72 2.79 16.24
CA SER A 259 -5.54 3.98 16.03
C SER A 259 -7.02 3.64 15.81
N SER A 260 -7.32 2.62 15.00
CA SER A 260 -8.71 2.19 14.77
C SER A 260 -9.35 1.60 16.02
N LEU A 261 -8.62 0.80 16.80
CA LEU A 261 -9.11 0.27 18.09
C LEU A 261 -9.43 1.41 19.07
N TYR A 262 -8.62 2.48 19.08
CA TYR A 262 -8.89 3.68 19.89
C TYR A 262 -10.18 4.37 19.46
N CYS A 263 -10.35 4.61 18.16
CA CYS A 263 -11.57 5.23 17.61
C CYS A 263 -12.81 4.39 17.93
N VAL A 264 -12.75 3.06 17.77
CA VAL A 264 -13.84 2.15 18.14
C VAL A 264 -14.16 2.25 19.63
N LYS A 265 -13.14 2.22 20.50
CA LYS A 265 -13.33 2.35 21.94
C LYS A 265 -14.04 3.66 22.31
N ALA A 266 -13.65 4.77 21.68
CA ALA A 266 -14.17 6.08 22.03
C ALA A 266 -15.58 6.34 21.48
N GLU A 267 -15.91 5.88 20.28
CA GLU A 267 -17.22 6.10 19.63
C GLU A 267 -18.28 5.05 20.01
N GLN A 268 -17.87 3.79 20.24
CA GLN A 268 -18.78 2.69 20.54
C GLN A 268 -18.76 2.31 22.04
N CYS A 269 -18.32 3.22 22.92
CA CYS A 269 -18.26 2.93 24.36
C CYS A 269 -19.67 2.71 24.93
N GLY A 270 -19.90 1.57 25.59
CA GLY A 270 -21.14 1.30 26.33
C GLY A 270 -21.76 -0.07 26.05
N SER A 271 -23.04 -0.23 26.40
CA SER A 271 -23.79 -1.49 26.23
C SER A 271 -23.94 -1.91 24.77
N ASP A 272 -23.93 -0.96 23.86
CA ASP A 272 -24.31 -1.16 22.45
C ASP A 272 -23.28 -2.02 21.71
N PHE A 273 -22.00 -1.94 22.12
CA PHE A 273 -20.93 -2.78 21.58
C PHE A 273 -20.99 -4.23 22.05
N SER A 274 -21.83 -4.56 23.04
CA SER A 274 -21.98 -5.95 23.52
C SER A 274 -22.50 -6.88 22.43
N THR A 275 -23.25 -6.35 21.45
CA THR A 275 -23.69 -7.09 20.26
C THR A 275 -22.52 -7.52 19.39
N VAL A 276 -21.55 -6.61 19.20
CA VAL A 276 -20.29 -6.89 18.50
C VAL A 276 -19.45 -7.91 19.26
N ILE A 277 -19.40 -7.81 20.60
CA ILE A 277 -18.72 -8.81 21.43
C ILE A 277 -19.36 -10.20 21.29
N ALA A 278 -20.70 -10.28 21.34
CA ALA A 278 -21.44 -11.52 21.11
C ALA A 278 -21.08 -12.14 19.76
N TYR A 279 -21.07 -11.30 18.72
CA TYR A 279 -20.74 -11.71 17.36
C TYR A 279 -19.28 -12.17 17.24
N ILE A 280 -18.32 -11.43 17.81
CA ILE A 280 -16.90 -11.83 17.85
C ILE A 280 -16.71 -13.15 18.59
N ARG A 281 -17.38 -13.34 19.74
CA ARG A 281 -17.30 -14.60 20.50
C ARG A 281 -17.87 -15.76 19.71
N LYS A 282 -18.99 -15.56 19.02
CA LYS A 282 -19.61 -16.55 18.13
C LYS A 282 -18.71 -16.91 16.95
N LEU A 283 -18.07 -15.92 16.32
CA LEU A 283 -17.15 -16.13 15.20
C LEU A 283 -15.85 -16.81 15.61
N THR A 284 -15.24 -16.41 16.73
CA THR A 284 -13.89 -16.85 17.10
C THR A 284 -13.88 -18.03 18.07
N GLY A 285 -14.96 -18.21 18.84
CA GLY A 285 -14.96 -19.10 20.02
C GLY A 285 -13.93 -18.69 21.09
N CYS A 286 -13.31 -17.51 20.98
CA CYS A 286 -12.21 -17.10 21.85
C CYS A 286 -12.74 -16.28 23.03
N SER A 287 -13.03 -16.95 24.15
CA SER A 287 -13.49 -16.27 25.36
C SER A 287 -12.53 -15.19 25.89
N PRO A 288 -11.20 -15.40 25.90
CA PRO A 288 -10.26 -14.37 26.36
C PRO A 288 -10.32 -13.08 25.55
N LEU A 289 -10.46 -13.16 24.23
CA LEU A 289 -10.60 -12.01 23.34
C LEU A 289 -11.86 -11.21 23.68
N ALA A 290 -13.01 -11.89 23.72
CA ALA A 290 -14.30 -11.26 23.99
C ALA A 290 -14.37 -10.65 25.40
N GLN A 291 -13.87 -11.36 26.42
CA GLN A 291 -13.79 -10.89 27.81
C GLN A 291 -12.89 -9.64 27.94
N SER A 292 -11.77 -9.60 27.21
CA SER A 292 -10.83 -8.47 27.23
C SER A 292 -11.40 -7.25 26.49
N LEU A 293 -12.05 -7.46 25.34
CA LEU A 293 -12.72 -6.39 24.60
C LEU A 293 -13.93 -5.81 25.37
N TYR A 294 -14.70 -6.64 26.07
CA TYR A 294 -15.81 -6.17 26.93
C TYR A 294 -15.31 -5.24 28.05
N GLN A 295 -14.20 -5.60 28.70
CA GLN A 295 -13.57 -4.74 29.70
C GLN A 295 -13.08 -3.42 29.09
N LEU A 296 -12.41 -3.53 27.94
CA LEU A 296 -11.80 -2.41 27.25
C LEU A 296 -12.84 -1.38 26.75
N ILE A 297 -13.87 -1.85 26.03
CA ILE A 297 -14.79 -1.00 25.26
C ILE A 297 -16.12 -0.79 26.00
N CYS A 298 -16.75 -1.85 26.49
CA CYS A 298 -18.06 -1.74 27.13
C CYS A 298 -17.98 -1.16 28.56
N ARG A 299 -16.90 -1.45 29.29
CA ARG A 299 -16.72 -1.01 30.69
C ARG A 299 -15.69 0.11 30.86
N ASN A 300 -14.98 0.48 29.79
CA ASN A 300 -13.89 1.46 29.79
C ASN A 300 -12.89 1.22 30.94
N MET A 301 -12.57 -0.05 31.20
CA MET A 301 -11.63 -0.46 32.23
C MET A 301 -10.22 -0.63 31.64
N ILE A 302 -9.21 -0.48 32.50
CA ILE A 302 -7.82 -0.82 32.16
C ILE A 302 -7.75 -2.33 31.93
N VAL A 303 -7.04 -2.76 30.89
CA VAL A 303 -6.75 -4.19 30.65
C VAL A 303 -5.29 -4.49 30.98
N THR A 304 -5.02 -5.71 31.42
CA THR A 304 -3.65 -6.18 31.72
C THR A 304 -2.87 -6.48 30.45
N LYS A 305 -1.55 -6.68 30.57
CA LYS A 305 -0.70 -7.07 29.44
C LYS A 305 -1.14 -8.40 28.83
N THR A 306 -1.53 -9.37 29.65
CA THR A 306 -2.04 -10.66 29.16
C THR A 306 -3.36 -10.49 28.41
N GLN A 307 -4.24 -9.59 28.86
CA GLN A 307 -5.47 -9.27 28.13
C GLN A 307 -5.19 -8.53 26.80
N LYS A 308 -4.21 -7.62 26.76
CA LYS A 308 -3.76 -6.99 25.50
C LYS A 308 -3.28 -8.04 24.49
N ILE A 309 -2.50 -9.04 24.93
CA ILE A 309 -2.07 -10.17 24.07
C ILE A 309 -3.28 -10.90 23.50
N ALA A 310 -4.32 -11.17 24.30
CA ALA A 310 -5.54 -11.79 23.81
C ALA A 310 -6.25 -10.95 22.74
N ILE A 311 -6.22 -9.62 22.86
CA ILE A 311 -6.79 -8.70 21.87
C ILE A 311 -5.96 -8.70 20.59
N VAL A 312 -4.64 -8.54 20.66
CA VAL A 312 -3.76 -8.49 19.49
C VAL A 312 -3.80 -9.80 18.71
N GLU A 313 -3.55 -10.93 19.36
CA GLU A 313 -3.51 -12.23 18.70
C GLU A 313 -4.91 -12.67 18.25
N GLY A 314 -5.93 -12.42 19.08
CA GLY A 314 -7.31 -12.77 18.77
C GLY A 314 -7.88 -11.98 17.57
N LEU A 315 -7.62 -10.67 17.50
CA LEU A 315 -8.05 -9.85 16.38
C LEU A 315 -7.23 -10.11 15.12
N TYR A 316 -5.92 -10.39 15.23
CA TYR A 316 -5.11 -10.80 14.07
C TYR A 316 -5.73 -12.02 13.39
N MET A 317 -6.01 -13.07 14.17
CA MET A 317 -6.61 -14.30 13.66
C MET A 317 -7.98 -14.03 13.03
N LEU A 318 -8.83 -13.23 13.68
CA LEU A 318 -10.14 -12.87 13.13
C LEU A 318 -10.03 -12.08 11.83
N PHE A 319 -9.21 -11.03 11.79
CA PHE A 319 -9.06 -10.17 10.62
C PHE A 319 -8.45 -10.90 9.45
N ARG A 320 -7.47 -11.78 9.70
CA ARG A 320 -6.85 -12.59 8.65
C ARG A 320 -7.87 -13.47 7.92
N GLU A 321 -8.84 -14.01 8.66
CA GLU A 321 -9.92 -14.84 8.11
C GLU A 321 -10.98 -14.03 7.36
N LEU A 322 -11.19 -12.76 7.73
CA LEU A 322 -12.12 -11.86 7.02
C LEU A 322 -11.55 -11.36 5.68
N LEU A 323 -10.22 -11.37 5.50
CA LEU A 323 -9.53 -10.79 4.35
C LEU A 323 -9.15 -11.85 3.29
N PRO A 324 -9.11 -11.47 1.99
CA PRO A 324 -8.65 -12.34 0.90
C PRO A 324 -7.28 -12.99 1.15
N ARG A 325 -7.13 -14.26 0.76
CA ARG A 325 -5.87 -15.01 0.88
C ARG A 325 -5.10 -15.09 -0.44
N PRO A 326 -3.76 -15.21 -0.41
CA PRO A 326 -2.94 -15.55 -1.56
C PRO A 326 -3.45 -16.80 -2.29
N GLY A 327 -3.84 -16.64 -3.55
CA GLY A 327 -4.25 -17.74 -4.43
C GLY A 327 -5.74 -18.11 -4.41
N GLN A 328 -6.62 -17.33 -3.77
CA GLN A 328 -8.04 -17.68 -3.63
C GLN A 328 -9.02 -17.03 -4.64
N ARG A 329 -8.57 -16.11 -5.52
CA ARG A 329 -9.32 -15.56 -6.68
C ARG A 329 -8.33 -14.86 -7.63
N ALA A 330 -8.63 -14.81 -8.93
CA ALA A 330 -7.76 -14.19 -9.95
C ALA A 330 -7.98 -12.68 -10.15
N GLU A 331 -8.99 -12.09 -9.48
CA GLU A 331 -9.48 -10.72 -9.76
C GLU A 331 -9.11 -9.68 -8.69
N GLU A 332 -8.70 -10.09 -7.48
CA GLU A 332 -8.35 -9.17 -6.39
C GLU A 332 -6.89 -9.38 -5.93
N LYS A 333 -6.20 -8.30 -5.57
CA LYS A 333 -4.82 -8.35 -5.06
C LYS A 333 -4.82 -9.10 -3.71
N PRO A 334 -4.01 -10.16 -3.55
CA PRO A 334 -3.94 -10.89 -2.29
C PRO A 334 -3.35 -10.01 -1.18
N ILE A 335 -3.90 -10.12 0.03
CA ILE A 335 -3.36 -9.47 1.23
C ILE A 335 -2.37 -10.41 1.90
N GLU A 336 -1.14 -9.93 2.05
CA GLU A 336 -0.05 -10.63 2.72
C GLU A 336 -0.28 -10.68 4.24
N ASP A 337 0.26 -11.70 4.89
CA ASP A 337 0.07 -11.90 6.33
C ASP A 337 0.65 -10.76 7.18
N THR A 338 1.60 -9.98 6.64
CA THR A 338 2.23 -8.82 7.29
C THR A 338 1.38 -7.55 7.27
N ASP A 339 0.34 -7.52 6.42
CA ASP A 339 -0.43 -6.32 6.12
C ASP A 339 -1.87 -6.40 6.66
N VAL A 340 -2.23 -7.50 7.34
CA VAL A 340 -3.58 -7.76 7.86
C VAL A 340 -4.11 -6.59 8.70
N PHE A 341 -3.28 -6.05 9.58
CA PHE A 341 -3.65 -4.93 10.45
C PHE A 341 -3.80 -3.59 9.71
N GLU A 342 -3.27 -3.44 8.50
CA GLU A 342 -3.51 -2.25 7.67
C GLU A 342 -4.98 -2.13 7.26
N TYR A 343 -5.70 -3.27 7.19
CA TYR A 343 -7.11 -3.32 6.84
C TYR A 343 -8.04 -3.37 8.06
N ALA A 344 -7.53 -3.11 9.27
CA ALA A 344 -8.32 -3.17 10.50
C ALA A 344 -9.58 -2.30 10.48
N THR A 345 -9.56 -1.13 9.84
CA THR A 345 -10.73 -0.24 9.69
C THR A 345 -11.88 -0.90 8.92
N HIS A 346 -11.56 -1.65 7.87
CA HIS A 346 -12.53 -2.38 7.05
C HIS A 346 -13.13 -3.54 7.85
N CYS A 347 -12.29 -4.30 8.57
CA CYS A 347 -12.74 -5.38 9.44
C CYS A 347 -13.67 -4.87 10.55
N TRP A 348 -13.32 -3.75 11.19
CA TRP A 348 -14.18 -3.14 12.20
C TRP A 348 -15.53 -2.69 11.65
N ALA A 349 -15.55 -2.00 10.50
CA ALA A 349 -16.79 -1.56 9.87
C ALA A 349 -17.72 -2.75 9.55
N TYR A 350 -17.16 -3.84 9.05
CA TYR A 350 -17.91 -5.07 8.77
C TYR A 350 -18.46 -5.73 10.04
N LEU A 351 -17.63 -5.88 11.08
CA LEU A 351 -18.04 -6.50 12.34
C LEU A 351 -19.17 -5.69 13.00
N ILE A 352 -19.04 -4.37 13.05
CA ILE A 352 -20.04 -3.47 13.65
C ILE A 352 -21.35 -3.49 12.85
N SER A 353 -21.28 -3.43 11.51
CA SER A 353 -22.47 -3.46 10.65
C SER A 353 -23.23 -4.78 10.77
N THR A 354 -22.52 -5.90 10.78
CA THR A 354 -23.12 -7.25 10.75
C THR A 354 -23.67 -7.67 12.12
N ALA A 355 -23.02 -7.25 13.21
CA ALA A 355 -23.43 -7.57 14.57
C ALA A 355 -24.80 -6.98 14.98
N LYS A 356 -25.34 -6.00 14.25
CA LYS A 356 -26.67 -5.40 14.52
C LYS A 356 -27.82 -6.42 14.56
N THR A 357 -27.63 -7.59 13.96
CA THR A 357 -28.64 -8.66 13.89
C THR A 357 -28.43 -9.77 14.94
N GLU A 358 -27.39 -9.68 15.77
CA GLU A 358 -26.99 -10.75 16.67
C GLU A 358 -27.75 -10.71 18.03
N SER A 359 -27.95 -11.89 18.62
CA SER A 359 -28.61 -12.04 19.92
C SER A 359 -27.64 -11.79 21.08
N LEU A 360 -28.13 -11.12 22.13
CA LEU A 360 -27.40 -10.91 23.39
C LEU A 360 -27.66 -12.00 24.44
N GLU A 361 -28.43 -13.04 24.12
CA GLU A 361 -28.89 -14.06 25.07
C GLU A 361 -27.75 -14.67 25.91
N TYR A 362 -26.57 -14.83 25.31
CA TYR A 362 -25.40 -15.44 25.95
C TYR A 362 -24.34 -14.44 26.43
N GLU A 363 -24.49 -13.13 26.23
CA GLU A 363 -23.52 -12.13 26.73
C GLU A 363 -23.94 -11.58 28.11
N ASN A 364 -23.93 -12.44 29.13
CA ASN A 364 -24.25 -12.06 30.51
C ASN A 364 -22.97 -11.94 31.36
N TYR A 365 -22.83 -10.82 32.05
CA TYR A 365 -21.68 -10.51 32.90
C TYR A 365 -22.10 -10.20 34.33
N ALA A 366 -21.42 -10.81 35.30
CA ALA A 366 -21.52 -10.50 36.73
C ALA A 366 -20.33 -9.64 37.16
N THR A 367 -20.55 -8.59 37.95
CA THR A 367 -19.44 -7.80 38.51
C THR A 367 -19.02 -8.34 39.86
N VAL A 368 -17.79 -8.83 39.98
CA VAL A 368 -17.20 -9.31 41.22
C VAL A 368 -16.43 -8.18 41.90
N GLN A 369 -16.61 -8.01 43.21
CA GLN A 369 -15.87 -7.04 44.03
C GLN A 369 -14.58 -7.70 44.55
N LEU A 370 -13.44 -7.02 44.36
CA LEU A 370 -12.11 -7.48 44.79
C LEU A 370 -11.63 -6.76 46.07
N THR A 371 -12.44 -5.85 46.59
CA THR A 371 -12.19 -5.12 47.84
C THR A 371 -13.29 -5.34 48.86
N SER A 372 -12.92 -5.29 50.14
CA SER A 372 -13.83 -5.34 51.29
C SER A 372 -14.71 -4.09 51.38
N GLU A 373 -15.66 -4.09 52.32
CA GLU A 373 -16.56 -2.95 52.60
C GLU A 373 -15.79 -1.65 52.93
N GLN A 374 -14.57 -1.77 53.46
CA GLN A 374 -13.69 -0.64 53.78
C GLN A 374 -12.89 -0.14 52.55
N GLY A 375 -13.08 -0.74 51.39
CA GLY A 375 -12.36 -0.38 50.15
C GLY A 375 -10.93 -0.91 50.06
N LEU A 376 -10.50 -1.73 51.03
CA LEU A 376 -9.21 -2.42 51.06
C LEU A 376 -9.29 -3.72 50.25
N ARG A 377 -8.19 -4.09 49.57
CA ARG A 377 -8.12 -5.37 48.83
C ARG A 377 -8.29 -6.54 49.81
N PHE A 378 -8.98 -7.61 49.43
CA PHE A 378 -9.13 -8.76 50.34
C PHE A 378 -7.78 -9.43 50.66
N CYS A 379 -7.59 -9.79 51.93
CA CYS A 379 -6.49 -10.66 52.40
C CYS A 379 -6.97 -12.09 52.57
N GLU A 380 -8.08 -12.30 53.26
CA GLU A 380 -8.59 -13.64 53.55
C GLU A 380 -10.10 -13.67 53.26
N PRO A 381 -10.47 -13.72 51.96
CA PRO A 381 -11.87 -13.66 51.57
C PRO A 381 -12.63 -14.94 51.94
N VAL A 382 -13.75 -14.78 52.64
CA VAL A 382 -14.61 -15.87 53.10
C VAL A 382 -16.05 -15.70 52.66
N SER A 383 -16.68 -16.80 52.28
CA SER A 383 -18.13 -16.87 52.07
C SER A 383 -18.83 -17.25 53.37
N VAL A 384 -19.92 -16.53 53.66
CA VAL A 384 -20.79 -16.75 54.80
C VAL A 384 -22.05 -17.51 54.34
N PRO A 385 -22.44 -18.60 55.01
CA PRO A 385 -23.62 -19.38 54.62
C PRO A 385 -24.89 -18.54 54.46
N GLY A 386 -25.60 -18.74 53.33
CA GLY A 386 -26.85 -18.04 53.02
C GLY A 386 -26.68 -16.64 52.43
N THR A 387 -25.47 -16.09 52.42
CA THR A 387 -25.20 -14.77 51.83
C THR A 387 -24.56 -14.90 50.45
N PRO A 388 -24.94 -14.06 49.47
CA PRO A 388 -24.28 -14.01 48.17
C PRO A 388 -23.00 -13.15 48.16
N VAL A 389 -22.66 -12.52 49.28
CA VAL A 389 -21.55 -11.56 49.42
C VAL A 389 -20.34 -12.25 50.05
N VAL A 390 -19.14 -11.88 49.58
CA VAL A 390 -17.87 -12.33 50.16
C VAL A 390 -17.39 -11.28 51.16
N PHE A 391 -16.92 -11.74 52.32
CA PHE A 391 -16.48 -10.87 53.42
C PHE A 391 -14.99 -11.08 53.72
N GLU A 392 -14.37 -10.09 54.37
CA GLU A 392 -13.04 -10.24 54.93
C GLU A 392 -13.14 -11.05 56.22
N ARG A 393 -12.30 -12.06 56.41
CA ARG A 393 -12.43 -12.97 57.55
C ARG A 393 -12.29 -12.25 58.88
N ALA A 394 -11.35 -11.31 58.99
CA ALA A 394 -11.14 -10.51 60.18
C ALA A 394 -12.40 -9.71 60.57
N TYR A 395 -13.14 -9.19 59.59
CA TYR A 395 -14.40 -8.47 59.81
C TYR A 395 -15.49 -9.39 60.36
N VAL A 396 -15.66 -10.58 59.78
CA VAL A 396 -16.66 -11.55 60.24
C VAL A 396 -16.34 -12.04 61.66
N LEU A 397 -15.07 -12.33 61.93
CA LEU A 397 -14.63 -12.70 63.28
C LEU A 397 -14.87 -11.59 64.31
N GLN A 398 -14.68 -10.33 63.92
CA GLN A 398 -14.98 -9.20 64.79
C GLN A 398 -16.49 -9.14 65.10
N LYS A 399 -17.36 -9.31 64.10
CA LYS A 399 -18.82 -9.37 64.31
C LYS A 399 -19.26 -10.52 65.20
N ILE A 400 -18.62 -11.70 65.05
CA ILE A 400 -18.86 -12.86 65.93
C ILE A 400 -18.45 -12.52 67.37
N ARG A 401 -17.30 -11.86 67.58
CA ARG A 401 -16.85 -11.42 68.92
C ARG A 401 -17.78 -10.39 69.54
N ASP A 402 -18.30 -9.47 68.73
CA ASP A 402 -19.19 -8.40 69.16
C ASP A 402 -20.65 -8.88 69.36
N GLY A 403 -20.94 -10.14 69.01
CA GLY A 403 -22.30 -10.73 69.12
C GLY A 403 -23.29 -10.19 68.07
N GLU A 404 -22.80 -9.59 67.00
CA GLU A 404 -23.60 -8.97 65.95
C GLU A 404 -23.96 -9.98 64.84
N LYS A 405 -25.18 -9.87 64.28
CA LYS A 405 -25.65 -10.75 63.19
C LYS A 405 -25.32 -10.18 61.81
N ILE A 406 -24.82 -11.03 60.92
CA ILE A 406 -24.64 -10.68 59.50
C ILE A 406 -25.98 -10.74 58.76
N PRO A 407 -26.37 -9.71 58.00
CA PRO A 407 -27.60 -9.71 57.23
C PRO A 407 -27.69 -10.89 56.26
N ASN A 408 -28.85 -11.55 56.18
CA ASN A 408 -29.12 -12.70 55.30
C ASN A 408 -28.28 -13.97 55.57
N CYS A 409 -27.57 -14.04 56.70
CA CYS A 409 -26.92 -15.28 57.13
C CYS A 409 -27.97 -16.35 57.45
N SER A 410 -27.83 -17.53 56.85
CA SER A 410 -28.77 -18.65 57.05
C SER A 410 -28.57 -19.37 58.39
N GLU A 411 -27.40 -19.23 59.01
CA GLU A 411 -27.10 -19.82 60.32
C GLU A 411 -27.44 -18.85 61.46
N VAL A 412 -28.08 -19.40 62.49
CA VAL A 412 -28.53 -18.63 63.67
C VAL A 412 -27.34 -18.28 64.58
N ASP A 413 -26.40 -19.21 64.73
CA ASP A 413 -25.18 -19.09 65.53
C ASP A 413 -23.95 -19.28 64.62
N LEU A 414 -23.49 -18.18 64.02
CA LEU A 414 -22.35 -18.20 63.11
C LEU A 414 -21.05 -18.48 63.88
N GLN A 415 -20.39 -19.61 63.58
CA GLN A 415 -19.11 -20.00 64.19
C GLN A 415 -17.96 -19.78 63.20
N GLU A 416 -16.73 -19.69 63.71
CA GLU A 416 -15.52 -19.59 62.88
C GLU A 416 -15.38 -20.77 61.90
N SER A 417 -15.83 -21.98 62.30
CA SER A 417 -15.87 -23.17 61.45
C SER A 417 -16.92 -23.14 60.34
N SER A 418 -17.90 -22.23 60.40
CA SER A 418 -18.95 -22.08 59.40
C SER A 418 -18.45 -21.33 58.15
N LEU A 419 -17.33 -20.60 58.28
CA LEU A 419 -16.75 -19.80 57.21
C LEU A 419 -16.06 -20.69 56.19
N ARG A 420 -16.37 -20.49 54.91
CA ARG A 420 -15.71 -21.19 53.80
C ARG A 420 -14.81 -20.21 53.06
N ARG A 421 -13.65 -20.68 52.61
CA ARG A 421 -12.77 -19.88 51.77
C ARG A 421 -13.45 -19.57 50.43
N ALA A 422 -13.40 -18.32 50.00
CA ALA A 422 -13.93 -17.91 48.71
C ALA A 422 -12.88 -18.16 47.61
N THR A 423 -12.68 -19.44 47.25
CA THR A 423 -11.60 -19.88 46.35
C THR A 423 -11.61 -19.21 44.98
N ASP A 424 -12.80 -18.89 44.45
CA ASP A 424 -12.94 -18.19 43.17
C ASP A 424 -12.40 -16.76 43.25
N LEU A 425 -12.67 -16.08 44.38
CA LEU A 425 -12.16 -14.73 44.62
C LEU A 425 -10.65 -14.75 44.90
N GLU A 426 -10.15 -15.74 45.65
CA GLU A 426 -8.71 -15.94 45.85
C GLU A 426 -7.99 -16.12 44.51
N LYS A 427 -8.55 -16.93 43.59
CA LYS A 427 -8.00 -17.13 42.24
C LYS A 427 -7.93 -15.82 41.45
N MET A 428 -8.96 -14.97 41.54
CA MET A 428 -8.98 -13.64 40.95
C MET A 428 -7.92 -12.72 41.58
N LEU A 429 -7.80 -12.69 42.90
CA LEU A 429 -6.84 -11.84 43.63
C LEU A 429 -5.38 -12.19 43.34
N LEU A 430 -5.08 -13.46 43.11
CA LEU A 430 -3.74 -13.93 42.71
C LEU A 430 -3.42 -13.67 41.24
N SER A 431 -4.44 -13.49 40.39
CA SER A 431 -4.22 -13.37 38.93
C SER A 431 -4.35 -11.94 38.43
N LEU A 432 -5.15 -11.10 39.12
CA LEU A 432 -5.41 -9.72 38.71
C LEU A 432 -4.61 -8.72 39.57
N PRO A 433 -4.11 -7.62 38.99
CA PRO A 433 -3.43 -6.56 39.76
C PRO A 433 -4.24 -5.90 40.89
N PRO A 434 -3.58 -5.29 41.90
CA PRO A 434 -4.17 -4.52 43.01
C PRO A 434 -5.12 -3.39 42.61
N PHE A 435 -4.87 -2.74 41.46
CA PHE A 435 -5.66 -1.59 41.02
C PHE A 435 -7.08 -1.97 40.58
N PHE A 436 -7.35 -3.24 40.29
CA PHE A 436 -8.71 -3.71 40.07
C PHE A 436 -9.46 -3.81 41.40
N LYS A 437 -10.41 -2.91 41.61
CA LYS A 437 -11.37 -2.99 42.73
C LYS A 437 -12.60 -3.82 42.40
N LYS A 438 -12.96 -3.87 41.13
CA LYS A 438 -14.09 -4.64 40.59
C LYS A 438 -13.66 -5.31 39.30
N TYR A 439 -14.23 -6.46 39.00
CA TYR A 439 -13.96 -7.19 37.76
C TYR A 439 -15.27 -7.68 37.14
N PRO A 440 -15.61 -7.28 35.89
CA PRO A 440 -16.73 -7.86 35.17
C PRO A 440 -16.35 -9.25 34.69
N PHE A 441 -17.15 -10.25 34.98
CA PHE A 441 -16.88 -11.65 34.74
C PHE A 441 -18.02 -12.26 33.91
N TRP A 442 -17.71 -12.86 32.78
CA TRP A 442 -18.71 -13.52 31.93
C TRP A 442 -19.19 -14.83 32.57
N ILE A 443 -20.52 -15.04 32.65
CA ILE A 443 -21.13 -16.15 33.41
C ILE A 443 -21.98 -17.12 32.56
N SER A 444 -22.04 -16.93 31.23
CA SER A 444 -22.92 -17.71 30.34
C SER A 444 -22.25 -18.92 29.67
N TYR A 445 -21.08 -19.37 30.15
CA TYR A 445 -20.30 -20.42 29.47
C TYR A 445 -21.10 -21.71 29.17
N ALA A 446 -22.01 -22.10 30.07
CA ALA A 446 -22.79 -23.34 29.93
C ALA A 446 -23.86 -23.31 28.81
N GLY A 447 -24.19 -22.13 28.26
CA GLY A 447 -25.28 -21.95 27.27
C GLY A 447 -24.84 -21.76 25.82
N VAL A 448 -23.55 -21.54 25.54
CA VAL A 448 -23.08 -21.21 24.19
C VAL A 448 -22.86 -22.47 23.36
N LEU A 449 -23.73 -22.72 22.39
CA LEU A 449 -23.51 -23.72 21.34
C LEU A 449 -22.34 -23.27 20.43
N ARG A 450 -21.33 -24.13 20.26
CA ARG A 450 -20.24 -23.92 19.30
C ARG A 450 -20.77 -24.12 17.87
N GLU A 451 -21.47 -23.12 17.34
CA GLU A 451 -21.91 -23.17 15.95
C GLU A 451 -20.74 -22.84 15.01
N ASN A 452 -20.49 -23.71 14.04
CA ASN A 452 -19.49 -23.49 12.98
C ASN A 452 -20.07 -22.52 11.95
N PHE A 453 -20.07 -21.24 12.27
CA PHE A 453 -20.51 -20.21 11.33
C PHE A 453 -19.50 -20.09 10.18
N GLN A 454 -19.94 -20.29 8.94
CA GLN A 454 -19.12 -20.03 7.76
C GLN A 454 -19.24 -18.56 7.38
N VAL A 455 -18.14 -17.81 7.43
CA VAL A 455 -18.09 -16.47 6.86
C VAL A 455 -18.29 -16.60 5.34
N ASN A 456 -19.30 -15.93 4.79
CA ASN A 456 -19.54 -15.90 3.35
C ASN A 456 -18.48 -15.06 2.64
N MET A 457 -17.33 -15.68 2.31
CA MET A 457 -16.22 -15.02 1.62
C MET A 457 -16.61 -14.41 0.26
N LYS A 458 -17.77 -14.74 -0.32
CA LYS A 458 -18.21 -14.24 -1.63
C LYS A 458 -18.60 -12.74 -1.62
N GLU A 459 -18.84 -12.15 -0.46
CA GLU A 459 -19.42 -10.81 -0.24
C GLU A 459 -18.49 -9.89 0.59
N THR A 460 -17.17 -10.04 0.55
CA THR A 460 -16.33 -9.51 1.65
C THR A 460 -15.64 -8.20 1.35
N PHE A 461 -14.65 -8.14 0.46
CA PHE A 461 -13.79 -6.96 0.44
C PHE A 461 -14.45 -5.70 -0.19
N GLY A 462 -15.19 -5.87 -1.30
CA GLY A 462 -15.99 -4.79 -1.90
C GLY A 462 -17.05 -4.26 -0.94
N ASP A 463 -17.84 -5.14 -0.35
CA ASP A 463 -18.92 -4.77 0.59
C ASP A 463 -18.37 -4.21 1.91
N MET A 464 -17.19 -4.66 2.37
CA MET A 464 -16.46 -4.05 3.50
C MET A 464 -16.11 -2.60 3.21
N THR A 465 -15.71 -2.29 1.98
CA THR A 465 -15.39 -0.93 1.55
C THR A 465 -16.65 -0.05 1.49
N GLU A 466 -17.77 -0.60 1.03
CA GLU A 466 -19.07 0.08 1.09
C GLU A 466 -19.52 0.31 2.54
N LYS A 467 -19.42 -0.69 3.41
CA LYS A 467 -19.77 -0.59 4.84
C LYS A 467 -18.89 0.41 5.60
N LEU A 468 -17.61 0.54 5.25
CA LEU A 468 -16.74 1.59 5.80
C LEU A 468 -17.32 2.98 5.55
N SER A 469 -18.13 3.13 4.51
CA SER A 469 -18.80 4.39 4.24
C SER A 469 -19.82 4.80 5.33
N GLU A 470 -20.39 3.84 6.06
CA GLU A 470 -21.37 4.11 7.12
C GLU A 470 -20.75 4.61 8.43
N PHE A 471 -19.42 4.47 8.61
CA PHE A 471 -18.73 4.76 9.86
C PHE A 471 -17.64 5.84 9.67
N PRO A 472 -17.99 7.14 9.75
CA PRO A 472 -17.04 8.24 9.53
C PRO A 472 -15.80 8.21 10.43
N PHE A 473 -15.93 7.75 11.68
CA PHE A 473 -14.83 7.67 12.64
C PHE A 473 -13.77 6.60 12.30
N LEU A 474 -14.07 5.66 11.40
CA LEU A 474 -13.13 4.66 10.87
C LEU A 474 -12.50 5.07 9.54
N ARG A 475 -12.94 6.19 8.94
CA ARG A 475 -12.33 6.73 7.72
C ARG A 475 -11.14 7.60 8.08
N VAL A 476 -10.04 7.43 7.34
CA VAL A 476 -8.89 8.32 7.46
C VAL A 476 -9.28 9.69 6.92
N MET A 477 -9.30 10.69 7.79
CA MET A 477 -9.57 12.07 7.44
C MET A 477 -8.29 12.76 6.94
N PRO A 478 -8.37 13.35 5.74
CA PRO A 478 -7.42 14.35 5.27
C PRO A 478 -7.16 15.46 6.30
N PRO A 479 -5.88 15.78 6.62
CA PRO A 479 -5.54 16.85 7.55
C PRO A 479 -6.25 18.18 7.31
N LEU A 480 -6.44 18.62 6.05
CA LEU A 480 -7.09 19.91 5.80
C LEU A 480 -8.61 19.92 6.02
N LEU A 481 -9.28 18.76 5.89
CA LEU A 481 -10.68 18.64 6.30
C LEU A 481 -10.86 18.78 7.82
N LEU A 482 -9.78 18.69 8.61
CA LEU A 482 -9.84 19.01 10.04
C LEU A 482 -10.14 20.48 10.29
N LYS A 483 -9.89 21.40 9.35
CA LYS A 483 -10.25 22.81 9.51
C LYS A 483 -11.76 22.99 9.68
N ASP A 484 -12.53 22.25 8.90
CA ASP A 484 -13.99 22.26 8.92
C ASP A 484 -14.60 21.24 9.89
N ALA A 485 -13.81 20.28 10.37
CA ALA A 485 -14.23 19.33 11.41
C ALA A 485 -14.57 20.03 12.75
N GLY A 486 -15.39 19.36 13.55
CA GLY A 486 -15.79 19.83 14.88
C GLY A 486 -14.61 20.08 15.84
N TRP A 487 -14.91 20.64 17.01
CA TRP A 487 -13.89 20.98 18.01
C TRP A 487 -13.26 19.76 18.71
N THR A 488 -13.92 18.60 18.63
CA THR A 488 -13.55 17.35 19.31
C THR A 488 -13.59 16.19 18.33
N GLY A 489 -12.59 15.31 18.40
CA GLY A 489 -12.56 13.99 17.76
C GLY A 489 -13.25 12.93 18.63
N PRO A 490 -12.97 11.63 18.42
CA PRO A 490 -11.83 11.02 17.71
C PRO A 490 -12.02 10.87 16.19
N LEU A 491 -11.01 11.24 15.40
CA LEU A 491 -10.98 11.01 13.95
C LEU A 491 -9.62 10.45 13.54
N LEU A 492 -9.58 9.45 12.67
CA LEU A 492 -8.32 8.91 12.15
C LEU A 492 -7.67 9.93 11.22
N ILE A 493 -6.38 10.17 11.38
CA ILE A 493 -5.63 11.11 10.52
C ILE A 493 -4.27 10.54 10.16
N GLN A 494 -3.80 10.86 8.96
CA GLN A 494 -2.47 10.47 8.54
C GLN A 494 -1.43 11.40 9.16
N LEU A 495 -0.36 10.83 9.77
CA LEU A 495 0.76 11.57 10.36
C LEU A 495 2.00 11.58 9.44
N SER A 496 2.20 10.49 8.70
CA SER A 496 3.20 10.29 7.65
C SER A 496 2.74 9.17 6.71
N GLU A 497 3.51 8.85 5.66
CA GLU A 497 3.17 7.76 4.72
C GLU A 497 2.89 6.43 5.44
N ASP A 498 3.70 6.10 6.44
CA ASP A 498 3.62 4.83 7.19
C ASP A 498 3.06 4.96 8.63
N ASN A 499 2.46 6.09 9.01
CA ASN A 499 1.95 6.27 10.37
C ASN A 499 0.56 6.93 10.39
N LEU A 500 -0.40 6.22 10.97
CA LEU A 500 -1.74 6.72 11.27
C LEU A 500 -1.85 7.11 12.75
N GLY A 501 -2.46 8.26 13.03
CA GLY A 501 -2.76 8.73 14.37
C GLY A 501 -4.23 9.10 14.55
N VAL A 502 -4.58 9.60 15.75
CA VAL A 502 -5.95 9.99 16.09
C VAL A 502 -6.01 11.46 16.48
N PHE A 503 -6.82 12.24 15.78
CA PHE A 503 -7.19 13.60 16.17
C PHE A 503 -8.07 13.57 17.42
N LEU A 504 -7.68 14.32 18.47
CA LEU A 504 -8.42 14.38 19.74
C LEU A 504 -9.29 15.62 19.86
N HIS A 505 -8.70 16.81 19.68
CA HIS A 505 -9.40 18.09 19.75
C HIS A 505 -8.53 19.23 19.21
N LYS A 506 -9.18 20.34 18.85
CA LYS A 506 -8.50 21.60 18.50
C LYS A 506 -8.00 22.30 19.75
N VAL A 507 -6.81 22.89 19.69
CA VAL A 507 -6.27 23.69 20.79
C VAL A 507 -7.14 24.95 20.95
N LYS A 508 -7.54 25.23 22.18
CA LYS A 508 -8.35 26.41 22.51
C LYS A 508 -7.62 27.68 22.06
N ASP A 509 -8.35 28.59 21.42
CA ASP A 509 -7.85 29.88 20.90
C ASP A 509 -6.90 29.79 19.68
N CYS A 510 -6.61 28.58 19.17
CA CYS A 510 -5.78 28.35 17.98
C CYS A 510 -6.38 27.23 17.10
N PRO A 511 -7.40 27.50 16.27
CA PRO A 511 -8.14 26.46 15.53
C PRO A 511 -7.31 25.71 14.49
N ASN A 512 -6.16 26.26 14.08
CA ASN A 512 -5.20 25.60 13.18
C ASN A 512 -4.28 24.60 13.90
N LEU A 513 -4.21 24.63 15.23
CA LEU A 513 -3.42 23.70 16.03
C LEU A 513 -4.32 22.58 16.55
N VAL A 514 -3.94 21.35 16.24
CA VAL A 514 -4.67 20.14 16.65
C VAL A 514 -3.82 19.29 17.58
N ARG A 515 -4.47 18.67 18.57
CA ARG A 515 -3.85 17.60 19.36
C ARG A 515 -4.11 16.25 18.71
N VAL A 516 -3.02 15.53 18.46
CA VAL A 516 -3.04 14.22 17.81
C VAL A 516 -2.28 13.22 18.67
N GLU A 517 -2.86 12.03 18.81
CA GLU A 517 -2.23 10.88 19.45
C GLU A 517 -1.44 10.06 18.42
N ASP A 518 -0.16 9.80 18.68
CA ASP A 518 0.73 8.97 17.88
C ASP A 518 1.11 7.71 18.69
N PHE A 519 0.42 6.60 18.42
CA PHE A 519 0.58 5.36 19.18
C PHE A 519 1.88 4.59 18.88
N ILE A 520 2.52 4.84 17.72
CA ILE A 520 3.80 4.20 17.39
C ILE A 520 4.93 4.83 18.20
N ASN A 521 4.92 6.15 18.33
CA ASN A 521 5.94 6.89 19.08
C ASN A 521 5.54 7.15 20.54
N ASP A 522 4.34 6.72 20.94
CA ASP A 522 3.82 6.86 22.31
C ASP A 522 3.80 8.32 22.79
N THR A 523 3.36 9.21 21.91
CA THR A 523 3.43 10.67 22.14
C THR A 523 2.15 11.39 21.72
N VAL A 524 1.70 12.30 22.57
CA VAL A 524 0.67 13.29 22.22
C VAL A 524 1.37 14.50 21.61
N LYS A 525 1.09 14.82 20.34
CA LYS A 525 1.70 15.96 19.64
C LYS A 525 0.66 17.04 19.37
N CYS A 526 1.05 18.30 19.60
CA CYS A 526 0.34 19.44 19.02
C CYS A 526 0.93 19.69 17.62
N MET A 527 0.11 19.67 16.60
CA MET A 527 0.54 19.86 15.22
C MET A 527 -0.30 20.93 14.56
N ASP A 528 0.32 21.76 13.72
CA ASP A 528 -0.41 22.68 12.86
C ASP A 528 -1.01 21.89 11.68
N ILE A 529 -2.27 22.14 11.36
CA ILE A 529 -3.01 21.46 10.30
C ILE A 529 -2.32 21.66 8.93
N ASP A 530 -1.79 22.84 8.66
CA ASP A 530 -1.13 23.15 7.39
C ASP A 530 0.24 22.49 7.29
N GLU A 531 0.98 22.37 8.41
CA GLU A 531 2.22 21.61 8.47
C GLU A 531 1.98 20.09 8.32
N LEU A 532 0.93 19.57 8.94
CA LEU A 532 0.53 18.16 8.84
C LEU A 532 0.12 17.81 7.41
N ALA A 533 -0.65 18.70 6.77
CA ALA A 533 -1.01 18.64 5.36
C ALA A 533 0.22 18.66 4.43
N ALA A 534 1.17 19.56 4.69
CA ALA A 534 2.42 19.63 3.92
C ALA A 534 3.25 18.34 4.03
N ARG A 535 3.31 17.74 5.22
CA ARG A 535 4.08 16.52 5.51
C ARG A 535 3.48 15.25 4.94
N THR A 536 2.15 15.16 4.89
CA THR A 536 1.42 13.98 4.39
C THR A 536 1.05 14.09 2.91
N GLY A 537 1.45 15.18 2.25
CA GLY A 537 1.07 15.46 0.87
C GLY A 537 -0.41 15.85 0.71
N ASN A 538 -1.13 16.06 1.82
CA ASN A 538 -2.56 16.32 1.82
C ASN A 538 -2.87 17.81 1.66
N ARG A 539 -2.74 18.31 0.42
CA ARG A 539 -3.07 19.69 0.06
C ARG A 539 -4.56 19.81 -0.29
N SER A 540 -5.36 20.19 0.71
CA SER A 540 -6.72 20.74 0.63
C SER A 540 -7.70 20.00 -0.29
N ASP A 541 -8.60 19.25 0.32
CA ASP A 541 -9.92 18.99 -0.26
C ASP A 541 -10.74 20.29 -0.30
N ASP A 542 -10.46 21.12 -1.31
CA ASP A 542 -11.56 21.63 -2.12
C ASP A 542 -11.66 20.62 -3.27
N HIS A 543 -12.83 19.99 -3.46
CA HIS A 543 -13.14 19.06 -4.57
C HIS A 543 -13.08 19.71 -5.97
N THR A 544 -12.25 20.71 -6.18
CA THR A 544 -12.13 21.41 -7.46
C THR A 544 -10.82 21.21 -8.19
N PHE A 545 -9.75 20.67 -7.59
CA PHE A 545 -8.54 20.37 -8.38
C PHE A 545 -7.50 19.55 -7.60
N ILE A 546 -7.43 18.24 -7.85
CA ILE A 546 -6.33 17.40 -7.35
C ILE A 546 -5.35 17.21 -8.51
N THR A 547 -4.17 17.83 -8.39
CA THR A 547 -3.05 17.57 -9.30
C THR A 547 -1.78 17.37 -8.50
N CYS A 548 -1.12 16.25 -8.69
CA CYS A 548 0.20 15.92 -8.14
C CYS A 548 1.27 16.85 -8.72
N ARG A 549 1.02 17.43 -9.90
CA ARG A 549 1.94 18.29 -10.65
C ARG A 549 1.22 19.53 -11.20
N THR A 550 1.94 20.60 -11.51
CA THR A 550 1.33 21.76 -12.19
C THR A 550 0.89 21.34 -13.59
N PRO A 551 -0.42 21.42 -13.93
CA PRO A 551 -0.90 21.00 -15.24
C PRO A 551 -0.40 21.96 -16.31
N LYS A 552 0.06 21.41 -17.42
CA LYS A 552 0.43 22.19 -18.61
C LYS A 552 -0.78 22.46 -19.51
N GLU A 553 -1.76 21.56 -19.46
CA GLU A 553 -2.96 21.60 -20.31
C GLU A 553 -4.17 21.10 -19.51
N ALA A 554 -5.29 21.80 -19.65
CA ALA A 554 -6.57 21.46 -19.06
C ALA A 554 -7.58 21.16 -20.17
N ILE A 555 -8.09 19.94 -20.17
CA ILE A 555 -8.95 19.39 -21.22
C ILE A 555 -10.34 19.17 -20.65
N LEU A 556 -11.33 19.89 -21.18
CA LEU A 556 -12.73 19.65 -20.86
C LEU A 556 -13.38 18.86 -21.98
N VAL A 557 -13.87 17.67 -21.66
CA VAL A 557 -14.53 16.77 -22.60
C VAL A 557 -16.02 17.06 -22.56
N LEU A 558 -16.55 17.59 -23.66
CA LEU A 558 -17.98 17.77 -23.86
C LEU A 558 -18.50 16.56 -24.63
N MET A 559 -19.31 15.75 -23.95
CA MET A 559 -19.88 14.54 -24.52
C MET A 559 -21.37 14.71 -24.79
N ASP A 560 -21.75 14.50 -26.04
CA ASP A 560 -23.14 14.47 -26.45
C ASP A 560 -23.80 13.17 -25.94
N THR A 561 -24.90 13.33 -25.21
CA THR A 561 -25.73 12.24 -24.71
C THR A 561 -27.17 12.40 -25.15
N SER A 562 -27.43 13.11 -26.26
CA SER A 562 -28.76 13.25 -26.85
C SER A 562 -29.27 11.93 -27.46
N SER A 563 -30.55 11.88 -27.77
CA SER A 563 -31.17 10.70 -28.38
C SER A 563 -30.61 10.34 -29.75
N SER A 564 -30.01 11.29 -30.50
CA SER A 564 -29.39 11.00 -31.80
C SER A 564 -28.07 10.22 -31.68
N MET A 565 -27.50 10.14 -30.47
CA MET A 565 -26.34 9.32 -30.15
C MET A 565 -26.66 7.82 -30.02
N GLU A 566 -27.95 7.46 -30.01
CA GLU A 566 -28.45 6.08 -30.04
C GLU A 566 -28.44 5.49 -31.47
N GLU A 567 -28.28 6.34 -32.49
CA GLU A 567 -28.21 5.94 -33.90
C GLU A 567 -26.92 5.16 -34.21
N GLU A 568 -26.99 4.30 -35.23
CA GLU A 568 -25.84 3.57 -35.74
C GLU A 568 -24.88 4.52 -36.48
N CYS A 569 -23.58 4.30 -36.30
CA CYS A 569 -22.49 4.96 -37.02
C CYS A 569 -21.56 3.91 -37.63
N TYR A 570 -20.76 4.33 -38.62
CA TYR A 570 -19.78 3.50 -39.32
C TYR A 570 -20.42 2.26 -39.96
N GLY A 571 -20.92 2.43 -41.19
CA GLY A 571 -21.87 1.52 -41.87
C GLY A 571 -21.55 0.02 -41.96
N GLU A 572 -20.36 -0.44 -41.57
CA GLU A 572 -19.97 -1.86 -41.56
C GLU A 572 -20.20 -2.56 -40.20
N LEU A 573 -20.12 -1.86 -39.06
CA LEU A 573 -20.09 -2.47 -37.72
C LEU A 573 -21.37 -2.27 -36.88
N LYS A 574 -22.38 -1.54 -37.38
CA LYS A 574 -23.65 -1.24 -36.67
C LYS A 574 -23.44 -0.84 -35.20
N MET A 575 -22.40 -0.06 -34.94
CA MET A 575 -22.09 0.41 -33.59
C MET A 575 -22.88 1.68 -33.31
N LYS A 576 -23.46 1.82 -32.12
CA LYS A 576 -24.11 3.08 -31.72
C LYS A 576 -23.06 4.19 -31.58
N LYS A 577 -23.38 5.42 -32.00
CA LYS A 577 -22.50 6.60 -31.85
C LYS A 577 -21.98 6.75 -30.42
N ILE A 578 -22.84 6.57 -29.41
CA ILE A 578 -22.45 6.67 -28.00
C ILE A 578 -21.37 5.65 -27.60
N ASN A 579 -21.42 4.43 -28.15
CA ASN A 579 -20.42 3.40 -27.86
C ASN A 579 -19.10 3.74 -28.55
N ALA A 580 -19.15 4.23 -29.79
CA ALA A 580 -17.96 4.69 -30.50
C ALA A 580 -17.25 5.82 -29.74
N VAL A 581 -18.00 6.81 -29.22
CA VAL A 581 -17.42 7.87 -28.37
C VAL A 581 -16.71 7.30 -27.15
N LYS A 582 -17.35 6.34 -26.46
CA LYS A 582 -16.76 5.69 -25.27
C LYS A 582 -15.44 5.01 -25.60
N GLU A 583 -15.37 4.30 -26.72
CA GLU A 583 -14.16 3.61 -27.18
C GLU A 583 -13.04 4.59 -27.58
N LEU A 584 -13.38 5.61 -28.38
CA LEU A 584 -12.43 6.67 -28.77
C LEU A 584 -11.82 7.36 -27.55
N PHE A 585 -12.66 7.67 -26.56
CA PHE A 585 -12.18 8.33 -25.34
C PHE A 585 -11.41 7.38 -24.42
N ASP A 586 -11.77 6.09 -24.37
CA ASP A 586 -10.99 5.12 -23.61
C ASP A 586 -9.58 4.95 -24.18
N SER A 587 -9.45 4.96 -25.52
CA SER A 587 -8.16 5.04 -26.21
C SER A 587 -7.41 6.33 -25.85
N PHE A 588 -8.06 7.50 -25.95
CA PHE A 588 -7.48 8.78 -25.55
C PHE A 588 -6.91 8.75 -24.13
N ALA A 589 -7.70 8.28 -23.16
CA ALA A 589 -7.32 8.24 -21.76
C ALA A 589 -6.14 7.29 -21.53
N THR A 590 -6.19 6.10 -22.14
CA THR A 590 -5.13 5.09 -22.02
C THR A 590 -3.82 5.59 -22.59
N ARG A 591 -3.84 6.21 -23.78
CA ARG A 591 -2.64 6.78 -24.40
C ARG A 591 -2.13 8.00 -23.63
N THR A 592 -3.02 8.88 -23.16
CA THR A 592 -2.64 10.03 -22.33
C THR A 592 -1.89 9.60 -21.07
N MET A 593 -2.34 8.52 -20.40
CA MET A 593 -1.64 7.93 -19.26
C MET A 593 -0.30 7.32 -19.66
N ALA A 594 -0.25 6.58 -20.78
CA ALA A 594 0.99 5.96 -21.26
C ALA A 594 2.09 6.99 -21.59
N TYR A 595 1.72 8.14 -22.17
CA TYR A 595 2.65 9.25 -22.41
C TYR A 595 2.88 10.13 -21.17
N ASP A 596 2.15 9.90 -20.07
CA ASP A 596 2.07 10.67 -18.81
C ASP A 596 2.11 12.21 -19.04
N PHE A 597 1.26 12.66 -19.96
CA PHE A 597 1.06 14.09 -20.17
C PHE A 597 0.48 14.76 -18.93
N HIS A 598 0.92 15.99 -18.65
CA HIS A 598 0.44 16.80 -17.53
C HIS A 598 -0.94 17.41 -17.80
N HIS A 599 -1.92 16.53 -17.99
CA HIS A 599 -3.30 16.87 -18.30
C HIS A 599 -4.15 16.80 -17.05
N VAL A 600 -5.04 17.77 -16.92
CA VAL A 600 -6.25 17.57 -16.12
C VAL A 600 -7.43 17.44 -17.04
N ILE A 601 -8.30 16.49 -16.73
CA ILE A 601 -9.45 16.19 -17.57
C ILE A 601 -10.73 16.36 -16.77
N GLY A 602 -11.69 17.12 -17.32
CA GLY A 602 -13.05 17.25 -16.81
C GLY A 602 -14.07 16.66 -17.78
N LEU A 603 -15.21 16.18 -17.27
CA LEU A 603 -16.30 15.62 -18.08
C LEU A 603 -17.60 16.41 -17.89
N VAL A 604 -18.15 16.89 -18.99
CA VAL A 604 -19.48 17.48 -19.05
C VAL A 604 -20.29 16.72 -20.07
N ARG A 605 -21.44 16.19 -19.64
CA ARG A 605 -22.43 15.71 -20.59
C ARG A 605 -23.42 16.80 -20.91
N PHE A 606 -23.89 16.78 -22.15
CA PHE A 606 -25.02 17.60 -22.55
C PHE A 606 -26.06 16.76 -23.28
N SER A 607 -27.31 17.05 -22.95
CA SER A 607 -28.48 16.68 -23.72
C SER A 607 -29.50 17.79 -23.56
N SER A 608 -30.73 17.55 -23.10
CA SER A 608 -31.69 18.65 -22.84
C SER A 608 -31.23 19.57 -21.70
N GLN A 609 -30.23 19.13 -20.93
CA GLN A 609 -29.56 19.90 -19.89
C GLN A 609 -28.05 19.64 -19.95
N VAL A 610 -27.26 20.63 -19.56
CA VAL A 610 -25.81 20.51 -19.41
C VAL A 610 -25.51 20.15 -17.95
N LYS A 611 -24.79 19.04 -17.73
CA LYS A 611 -24.40 18.60 -16.39
C LYS A 611 -22.92 18.28 -16.34
N VAL A 612 -22.21 18.92 -15.42
CA VAL A 612 -20.83 18.54 -15.05
C VAL A 612 -20.90 17.22 -14.29
N ILE A 613 -20.26 16.18 -14.82
CA ILE A 613 -20.24 14.84 -14.20
C ILE A 613 -19.00 14.71 -13.33
N HIS A 614 -17.87 15.18 -13.86
CA HIS A 614 -16.58 15.06 -13.20
C HIS A 614 -15.82 16.38 -13.33
N THR A 615 -15.32 16.89 -12.20
CA THR A 615 -14.44 18.06 -12.16
C THR A 615 -13.04 17.69 -12.68
N PHE A 616 -12.15 18.67 -12.86
CA PHE A 616 -10.81 18.42 -13.38
C PHE A 616 -10.00 17.48 -12.47
N THR A 617 -9.54 16.36 -13.04
CA THR A 617 -8.75 15.34 -12.34
C THR A 617 -7.54 14.91 -13.16
N GLU A 618 -6.47 14.50 -12.48
CA GLU A 618 -5.34 13.77 -13.07
C GLU A 618 -5.60 12.25 -13.09
N THR A 619 -6.47 11.74 -12.20
CA THR A 619 -6.78 10.32 -12.07
C THR A 619 -7.90 9.92 -13.04
N LEU A 620 -7.55 9.18 -14.11
CA LEU A 620 -8.49 8.82 -15.18
C LEU A 620 -9.33 7.55 -14.90
N GLU A 621 -9.03 6.79 -13.84
CA GLU A 621 -9.79 5.57 -13.50
C GLU A 621 -11.23 5.88 -13.09
N LYS A 622 -11.41 6.78 -12.11
CA LYS A 622 -12.74 7.27 -11.69
C LYS A 622 -13.49 7.93 -12.84
N PHE A 623 -12.77 8.57 -13.75
CA PHE A 623 -13.35 9.16 -14.94
C PHE A 623 -13.93 8.10 -15.89
N LYS A 624 -13.20 7.00 -16.13
CA LYS A 624 -13.63 5.88 -16.98
C LYS A 624 -14.89 5.18 -16.44
N GLU A 625 -15.04 5.08 -15.11
CA GLU A 625 -16.25 4.54 -14.48
C GLU A 625 -17.50 5.36 -14.86
N HIS A 626 -17.44 6.69 -14.68
CA HIS A 626 -18.54 7.58 -15.04
C HIS A 626 -18.86 7.57 -16.53
N LEU A 627 -17.85 7.37 -17.39
CA LEU A 627 -18.03 7.26 -18.84
C LEU A 627 -18.82 6.01 -19.23
N ARG A 628 -18.59 4.88 -18.54
CA ARG A 628 -19.29 3.61 -18.82
C ARG A 628 -20.78 3.71 -18.53
N GLU A 629 -21.16 4.44 -17.48
CA GLU A 629 -22.54 4.61 -17.02
C GLU A 629 -23.42 5.52 -17.92
N LEU A 630 -22.82 6.26 -18.86
CA LEU A 630 -23.57 7.21 -19.70
C LEU A 630 -24.60 6.52 -20.61
N GLN A 631 -25.82 7.06 -20.62
CA GLN A 631 -26.91 6.65 -21.49
C GLN A 631 -27.47 7.84 -22.27
N PRO A 632 -27.83 7.66 -23.56
CA PRO A 632 -28.40 8.73 -24.36
C PRO A 632 -29.85 9.03 -23.97
N SER A 633 -30.19 10.31 -23.86
CA SER A 633 -31.53 10.81 -23.55
C SER A 633 -31.65 12.30 -23.88
N GLY A 634 -32.81 12.76 -24.34
CA GLY A 634 -33.09 14.20 -24.56
C GLY A 634 -32.56 14.78 -25.87
N SER A 635 -32.62 16.10 -26.00
CA SER A 635 -32.32 16.90 -27.19
C SER A 635 -30.98 17.63 -27.08
N THR A 636 -30.27 17.90 -28.17
CA THR A 636 -28.91 18.49 -28.10
C THR A 636 -28.90 20.01 -27.81
N VAL A 637 -28.16 20.44 -26.78
CA VAL A 637 -27.88 21.86 -26.42
C VAL A 637 -26.36 22.17 -26.43
N LEU A 638 -25.79 22.18 -27.63
CA LEU A 638 -24.35 22.24 -27.87
C LEU A 638 -23.71 23.58 -27.45
N TYR A 639 -24.33 24.70 -27.79
CA TYR A 639 -23.75 26.03 -27.51
C TYR A 639 -23.83 26.38 -26.02
N ASP A 640 -24.88 25.93 -25.34
CA ASP A 640 -25.00 26.05 -23.88
C ASP A 640 -23.92 25.21 -23.17
N ALA A 641 -23.57 24.04 -23.72
CA ALA A 641 -22.49 23.20 -23.22
C ALA A 641 -21.11 23.85 -23.40
N LEU A 642 -20.84 24.45 -24.56
CA LEU A 642 -19.62 25.23 -24.79
C LEU A 642 -19.52 26.43 -23.84
N GLN A 643 -20.62 27.14 -23.61
CA GLN A 643 -20.66 28.27 -22.67
C GLN A 643 -20.46 27.82 -21.21
N CYS A 644 -20.96 26.64 -20.84
CA CYS A 644 -20.65 26.00 -19.55
C CYS A 644 -19.15 25.69 -19.46
N GLY A 645 -18.57 25.14 -20.52
CA GLY A 645 -17.15 24.81 -20.56
C GLY A 645 -16.23 26.02 -20.42
N VAL A 646 -16.61 27.18 -20.95
CA VAL A 646 -15.89 28.45 -20.70
C VAL A 646 -15.84 28.75 -19.20
N LYS A 647 -16.97 28.64 -18.49
CA LYS A 647 -17.02 28.93 -17.05
C LYS A 647 -16.14 27.98 -16.24
N GLU A 648 -16.20 26.68 -16.55
CA GLU A 648 -15.41 25.65 -15.87
C GLU A 648 -13.91 25.84 -16.12
N LEU A 649 -13.48 26.05 -17.37
CA LEU A 649 -12.06 26.27 -17.69
C LEU A 649 -11.51 27.60 -17.15
N GLU A 650 -12.35 28.63 -16.99
CA GLU A 650 -11.95 29.87 -16.32
C GLU A 650 -11.66 29.67 -14.83
N THR A 651 -12.29 28.69 -14.17
CA THR A 651 -11.91 28.33 -12.79
C THR A 651 -10.48 27.79 -12.76
N VAL A 652 -10.10 26.95 -13.72
CA VAL A 652 -8.75 26.40 -13.84
C VAL A 652 -7.73 27.48 -14.18
N LYS A 653 -8.07 28.38 -15.12
CA LYS A 653 -7.20 29.50 -15.53
C LYS A 653 -6.83 30.42 -14.36
N ARG A 654 -7.79 30.69 -13.47
CA ARG A 654 -7.53 31.52 -12.27
C ARG A 654 -6.52 30.87 -11.34
N ARG A 655 -6.50 29.54 -11.27
CA ARG A 655 -5.58 28.77 -10.42
C ARG A 655 -4.24 28.51 -11.10
N PHE A 656 -4.24 28.27 -12.41
CA PHE A 656 -3.04 28.01 -13.23
C PHE A 656 -3.04 28.92 -14.47
N PRO A 657 -2.49 30.15 -14.34
CA PRO A 657 -2.51 31.14 -15.43
C PRO A 657 -1.79 30.70 -16.70
N GLU A 658 -0.73 29.89 -16.56
CA GLU A 658 0.10 29.38 -17.66
C GLU A 658 -0.47 28.12 -18.32
N CYS A 659 -1.59 27.58 -17.80
CA CYS A 659 -2.18 26.35 -18.31
C CYS A 659 -2.92 26.60 -19.64
N ARG A 660 -2.69 25.74 -20.63
CA ARG A 660 -3.41 25.78 -21.91
C ARG A 660 -4.81 25.21 -21.71
N LEU A 661 -5.83 25.93 -22.17
CA LEU A 661 -7.23 25.53 -21.99
C LEU A 661 -7.77 24.97 -23.30
N ARG A 662 -8.32 23.75 -23.24
CA ARG A 662 -8.83 23.03 -24.40
C ARG A 662 -10.19 22.41 -24.10
N ILE A 663 -11.07 22.46 -25.09
CA ILE A 663 -12.33 21.72 -25.12
C ILE A 663 -12.23 20.67 -26.23
N ILE A 664 -12.57 19.42 -25.91
CA ILE A 664 -12.77 18.36 -26.90
C ILE A 664 -14.26 18.07 -26.95
N CYS A 665 -14.89 18.31 -28.09
CA CYS A 665 -16.32 18.13 -28.30
C CYS A 665 -16.59 16.87 -29.12
N LEU A 666 -17.29 15.91 -28.51
CA LEU A 666 -17.67 14.63 -29.10
C LEU A 666 -19.19 14.64 -29.35
N THR A 667 -19.61 14.86 -30.60
CA THR A 667 -21.02 15.09 -30.97
C THR A 667 -21.31 14.70 -32.42
N ASP A 668 -22.57 14.47 -32.77
CA ASP A 668 -23.01 14.40 -34.17
C ASP A 668 -23.37 15.77 -34.77
N GLY A 669 -23.22 16.83 -33.98
CA GLY A 669 -23.19 18.22 -34.41
C GLY A 669 -24.55 18.90 -34.49
N ASN A 670 -25.68 18.25 -34.23
CA ASN A 670 -26.96 18.96 -34.30
C ASN A 670 -27.22 19.80 -33.03
N ASP A 671 -27.72 21.03 -33.17
CA ASP A 671 -28.21 21.82 -32.02
C ASP A 671 -29.70 22.13 -32.23
N PHE A 672 -30.54 21.82 -31.24
CA PHE A 672 -31.99 21.91 -31.36
C PHE A 672 -32.64 22.97 -30.45
N GLY A 673 -31.88 23.61 -29.57
CA GLY A 673 -32.48 24.49 -28.57
C GLY A 673 -31.52 25.21 -27.63
N SER A 674 -30.26 25.42 -28.01
CA SER A 674 -29.38 26.24 -27.18
C SER A 674 -29.91 27.67 -27.05
N THR A 675 -29.85 28.20 -25.83
CA THR A 675 -30.29 29.57 -25.54
C THR A 675 -29.24 30.61 -25.92
N VAL A 676 -27.96 30.21 -25.95
CA VAL A 676 -26.84 31.08 -26.28
C VAL A 676 -26.56 31.06 -27.79
N ARG A 677 -26.35 32.25 -28.35
CA ARG A 677 -25.99 32.43 -29.76
C ARG A 677 -24.55 32.01 -30.05
N THR A 678 -24.36 31.45 -31.24
CA THR A 678 -23.10 30.91 -31.76
C THR A 678 -21.97 31.95 -31.79
N GLU A 679 -22.27 33.18 -32.19
CA GLU A 679 -21.26 34.25 -32.27
C GLU A 679 -20.75 34.64 -30.88
N THR A 680 -21.67 34.74 -29.91
CA THR A 680 -21.37 35.10 -28.52
C THR A 680 -20.46 34.06 -27.86
N VAL A 681 -20.77 32.77 -28.02
CA VAL A 681 -19.94 31.67 -27.47
C VAL A 681 -18.54 31.70 -28.09
N THR A 682 -18.45 31.87 -29.40
CA THR A 682 -17.15 31.89 -30.12
C THR A 682 -16.27 33.06 -29.65
N ILE A 683 -16.87 34.24 -29.48
CA ILE A 683 -16.16 35.41 -28.95
C ILE A 683 -15.66 35.16 -27.52
N ASN A 684 -16.47 34.51 -26.68
CA ASN A 684 -16.09 34.18 -25.31
C ASN A 684 -14.92 33.18 -25.28
N LEU A 685 -14.95 32.14 -26.12
CA LEU A 685 -13.87 31.16 -26.24
C LEU A 685 -12.54 31.82 -26.64
N ILE A 686 -12.57 32.71 -27.64
CA ILE A 686 -11.36 33.42 -28.10
C ILE A 686 -10.83 34.36 -27.01
N LYS A 687 -11.70 35.15 -26.36
CA LYS A 687 -11.31 36.04 -25.26
C LYS A 687 -10.68 35.29 -24.08
N SER A 688 -11.21 34.12 -23.74
CA SER A 688 -10.70 33.30 -22.65
C SER A 688 -9.49 32.45 -23.07
N ASN A 689 -9.03 32.55 -24.33
CA ASN A 689 -7.91 31.82 -24.93
C ASN A 689 -8.11 30.29 -24.93
N ILE A 690 -9.35 29.83 -25.02
CA ILE A 690 -9.74 28.41 -25.05
C ILE A 690 -9.71 27.90 -26.50
N ILE A 691 -9.11 26.74 -26.72
CA ILE A 691 -9.07 26.06 -28.03
C ILE A 691 -10.16 24.99 -28.06
N VAL A 692 -10.94 24.90 -29.15
CA VAL A 692 -11.97 23.88 -29.31
C VAL A 692 -11.58 22.92 -30.42
N ASP A 693 -11.42 21.64 -30.08
CA ASP A 693 -11.32 20.56 -31.05
C ASP A 693 -12.67 19.81 -31.10
N SER A 694 -13.18 19.58 -32.31
CA SER A 694 -14.47 18.91 -32.50
C SER A 694 -14.31 17.62 -33.30
N ILE A 695 -14.93 16.55 -32.84
CA ILE A 695 -15.02 15.28 -33.55
C ILE A 695 -16.49 15.04 -33.88
N LEU A 696 -16.81 15.06 -35.18
CA LEU A 696 -18.15 14.83 -35.70
C LEU A 696 -18.36 13.35 -35.98
N LEU A 697 -19.43 12.77 -35.42
CA LEU A 697 -19.79 11.38 -35.62
C LEU A 697 -21.04 11.22 -36.50
N GLY A 698 -20.94 10.34 -37.49
CA GLY A 698 -22.01 10.05 -38.46
C GLY A 698 -21.92 10.88 -39.73
N ASP A 699 -22.93 10.74 -40.58
CA ASP A 699 -22.86 11.24 -41.97
C ASP A 699 -23.17 12.74 -42.10
N ILE A 700 -23.65 13.40 -41.04
CA ILE A 700 -24.13 14.78 -41.07
C ILE A 700 -22.95 15.77 -41.07
N ASP A 701 -22.95 16.72 -42.00
CA ASP A 701 -21.97 17.79 -42.04
C ASP A 701 -22.39 18.99 -41.17
N ASN A 702 -21.53 19.38 -40.23
CA ASN A 702 -21.70 20.62 -39.48
C ASN A 702 -20.60 21.63 -39.79
N HIS A 703 -20.93 22.62 -40.64
CA HIS A 703 -20.02 23.69 -41.03
C HIS A 703 -19.86 24.77 -39.94
N THR A 704 -20.83 24.90 -39.03
CA THR A 704 -20.81 25.92 -37.97
C THR A 704 -19.85 25.52 -36.85
N LEU A 705 -19.90 24.28 -36.35
CA LEU A 705 -18.97 23.77 -35.35
C LEU A 705 -17.54 23.67 -35.87
N HIS A 706 -17.39 23.34 -37.16
CA HIS A 706 -16.10 23.43 -37.87
C HIS A 706 -15.54 24.86 -37.84
N GLY A 707 -16.37 25.85 -38.15
CA GLY A 707 -16.00 27.27 -38.10
C GLY A 707 -15.59 27.72 -36.70
N ILE A 708 -16.27 27.27 -35.63
CA ILE A 708 -15.90 27.56 -34.24
C ILE A 708 -14.53 26.98 -33.89
N SER A 709 -14.29 25.72 -34.26
CA SER A 709 -13.03 25.02 -33.98
C SER A 709 -11.86 25.74 -34.66
N ASN A 710 -12.01 26.08 -35.93
CA ASN A 710 -10.97 26.82 -36.66
C ASN A 710 -10.78 28.27 -36.17
N ALA A 711 -11.86 28.98 -35.82
CA ALA A 711 -11.75 30.35 -35.31
C ALA A 711 -11.00 30.43 -33.96
N THR A 712 -11.14 29.39 -33.12
CA THR A 712 -10.42 29.28 -31.84
C THR A 712 -8.98 28.75 -31.96
N GLY A 713 -8.56 28.34 -33.16
CA GLY A 713 -7.24 27.74 -33.44
C GLY A 713 -7.16 26.24 -33.19
N GLY A 714 -8.30 25.55 -33.06
CA GLY A 714 -8.41 24.10 -32.95
C GLY A 714 -8.60 23.41 -34.30
N CYS A 715 -9.01 22.15 -34.27
CA CYS A 715 -9.22 21.29 -35.43
C CYS A 715 -10.61 20.65 -35.40
N CYS A 716 -11.18 20.38 -36.57
CA CYS A 716 -12.45 19.68 -36.69
C CYS A 716 -12.28 18.43 -37.55
N PHE A 717 -12.47 17.26 -36.92
CA PHE A 717 -12.28 15.95 -37.51
C PHE A 717 -13.63 15.29 -37.81
N LYS A 718 -13.71 14.59 -38.93
CA LYS A 718 -14.86 13.73 -39.29
C LYS A 718 -14.33 12.35 -39.69
N PRO A 719 -14.05 11.47 -38.71
CA PRO A 719 -13.63 10.11 -39.02
C PRO A 719 -14.75 9.38 -39.80
N GLU A 720 -14.40 8.75 -40.92
CA GLU A 720 -15.35 8.00 -41.76
C GLU A 720 -15.54 6.56 -41.29
N THR A 721 -14.59 6.01 -40.54
CA THR A 721 -14.62 4.66 -39.97
C THR A 721 -14.23 4.68 -38.48
N SER A 722 -14.62 3.64 -37.73
CA SER A 722 -14.19 3.48 -36.32
C SER A 722 -12.67 3.36 -36.21
N THR A 723 -12.04 2.69 -37.18
CA THR A 723 -10.58 2.56 -37.27
C THR A 723 -9.89 3.90 -37.49
N ASP A 724 -10.44 4.79 -38.33
CA ASP A 724 -9.87 6.13 -38.53
C ASP A 724 -10.04 6.99 -37.28
N GLY A 725 -11.16 6.84 -36.57
CA GLY A 725 -11.36 7.47 -35.26
C GLY A 725 -10.32 7.00 -34.23
N LEU A 726 -10.09 5.69 -34.11
CA LEU A 726 -9.09 5.16 -33.19
C LEU A 726 -7.68 5.67 -33.51
N LYS A 727 -7.28 5.65 -34.80
CA LYS A 727 -6.00 6.23 -35.26
C LYS A 727 -5.86 7.69 -34.86
N LEU A 728 -6.92 8.48 -35.06
CA LEU A 728 -6.92 9.90 -34.70
C LEU A 728 -6.58 10.10 -33.22
N PHE A 729 -7.14 9.27 -32.35
CA PHE A 729 -6.95 9.32 -30.90
C PHE A 729 -5.63 8.69 -30.40
N GLU A 730 -4.85 8.05 -31.28
CA GLU A 730 -3.48 7.61 -30.99
C GLU A 730 -2.42 8.68 -31.33
N ILE A 731 -2.78 9.68 -32.13
CA ILE A 731 -1.82 10.70 -32.61
C ILE A 731 -1.46 11.71 -31.49
N GLU A 732 -0.16 11.89 -31.23
CA GLU A 732 0.36 12.78 -30.19
C GLU A 732 -0.14 14.23 -30.28
N THR A 733 -0.28 14.77 -31.50
CA THR A 733 -0.77 16.15 -31.73
C THR A 733 -2.27 16.30 -31.47
N VAL A 734 -3.01 15.19 -31.39
CA VAL A 734 -4.41 15.13 -30.96
C VAL A 734 -4.47 14.92 -29.45
N LEU A 735 -3.55 14.15 -28.87
CA LEU A 735 -3.46 13.95 -27.42
C LEU A 735 -3.13 15.26 -26.68
N SER A 736 -2.05 15.97 -27.08
CA SER A 736 -1.64 17.22 -26.43
C SER A 736 -1.41 18.37 -27.40
N LEU A 737 -1.82 19.58 -26.98
CA LEU A 737 -1.52 20.83 -27.68
C LEU A 737 -0.03 21.22 -27.61
N GLU A 738 0.76 20.68 -26.68
CA GLU A 738 2.21 20.95 -26.60
C GLU A 738 2.94 20.45 -27.86
N MET A 739 2.48 19.32 -28.40
CA MET A 739 3.06 18.69 -29.59
C MET A 739 2.54 19.29 -30.90
N ARG A 740 1.55 20.19 -30.83
CA ARG A 740 0.91 20.78 -32.01
C ARG A 740 1.51 22.14 -32.35
N LYS A 741 1.69 22.41 -33.64
CA LYS A 741 2.01 23.75 -34.14
C LYS A 741 0.78 24.67 -33.98
N THR A 742 0.98 25.83 -33.36
CA THR A 742 -0.10 26.78 -33.06
C THR A 742 -0.71 27.36 -34.34
N LYS A 743 -2.04 27.22 -34.50
CA LYS A 743 -2.82 27.90 -35.56
C LYS A 743 -3.11 29.35 -35.16
N GLU A 744 -3.22 30.25 -36.13
CA GLU A 744 -3.63 31.65 -35.88
C GLU A 744 -5.12 31.70 -35.49
N LYS A 745 -5.42 32.43 -34.41
CA LYS A 745 -6.79 32.65 -33.93
C LYS A 745 -7.41 33.85 -34.64
N LEU A 746 -8.72 33.82 -34.82
CA LEU A 746 -9.43 34.95 -35.43
C LEU A 746 -9.58 36.11 -34.44
N ASP A 747 -9.56 37.34 -34.95
CA ASP A 747 -9.88 38.50 -34.12
C ASP A 747 -11.36 38.49 -33.70
N PRO A 748 -11.69 38.71 -32.41
CA PRO A 748 -13.08 38.69 -31.93
C PRO A 748 -14.01 39.67 -32.65
N SER A 749 -13.48 40.78 -33.19
CA SER A 749 -14.24 41.79 -33.93
C SER A 749 -14.62 41.37 -35.35
N ALA A 750 -13.98 40.34 -35.91
CA ALA A 750 -14.29 39.83 -37.25
C ALA A 750 -15.51 38.88 -37.25
N ILE A 751 -15.97 38.45 -36.08
CA ILE A 751 -17.11 37.52 -35.93
C ILE A 751 -18.40 38.34 -35.82
N THR A 752 -18.93 38.77 -36.97
CA THR A 752 -20.16 39.58 -37.03
C THR A 752 -21.43 38.76 -37.21
N SER A 753 -21.33 37.55 -37.77
CA SER A 753 -22.48 36.68 -38.06
C SER A 753 -22.06 35.21 -38.27
N GLU A 754 -22.97 34.27 -38.03
CA GLU A 754 -22.76 32.83 -38.27
C GLU A 754 -22.26 32.49 -39.70
N SER A 755 -22.63 33.29 -40.70
CA SER A 755 -22.17 33.12 -42.09
C SER A 755 -20.65 33.20 -42.24
N VAL A 756 -19.96 33.97 -41.40
CA VAL A 756 -18.50 34.06 -41.39
C VAL A 756 -17.89 32.73 -40.96
N LEU A 757 -18.45 32.08 -39.93
CA LEU A 757 -18.00 30.78 -39.44
C LEU A 757 -18.21 29.68 -40.49
N ARG A 758 -19.37 29.67 -41.17
CA ARG A 758 -19.65 28.71 -42.25
C ARG A 758 -18.75 28.88 -43.47
N SER A 759 -18.25 30.10 -43.73
CA SER A 759 -17.37 30.37 -44.88
C SER A 759 -16.00 29.68 -44.79
N PHE A 760 -15.55 29.32 -43.57
CA PHE A 760 -14.28 28.62 -43.36
C PHE A 760 -14.30 27.19 -43.89
N PHE A 761 -15.44 26.50 -43.80
CA PHE A 761 -15.57 25.14 -44.32
C PHE A 761 -15.29 25.09 -45.83
N ALA A 762 -15.82 26.07 -46.58
CA ALA A 762 -15.62 26.17 -48.03
C ALA A 762 -14.16 26.42 -48.45
N GLN A 763 -13.28 26.85 -47.53
CA GLN A 763 -11.88 27.13 -47.82
C GLN A 763 -10.92 26.00 -47.45
N ARG A 764 -11.22 25.21 -46.40
CA ARG A 764 -10.25 24.28 -45.80
C ARG A 764 -10.73 22.84 -45.58
N GLY A 765 -12.03 22.55 -45.70
CA GLY A 765 -12.55 21.19 -45.43
C GLY A 765 -12.27 20.71 -44.00
N TYR A 766 -12.57 19.44 -43.70
CA TYR A 766 -12.24 18.82 -42.41
C TYR A 766 -10.73 18.59 -42.27
N ASP A 767 -10.21 18.61 -41.04
CA ASP A 767 -8.80 18.34 -40.76
C ASP A 767 -8.55 16.82 -40.71
N ASP A 768 -7.47 16.35 -41.37
CA ASP A 768 -7.05 14.93 -41.29
C ASP A 768 -5.97 14.72 -40.22
N LEU A 769 -4.97 15.61 -40.15
CA LEU A 769 -3.84 15.50 -39.21
C LEU A 769 -3.31 16.89 -38.80
N PRO A 770 -3.17 17.19 -37.50
CA PRO A 770 -2.51 18.41 -37.04
C PRO A 770 -0.98 18.38 -37.25
N GLU A 771 -0.38 19.50 -37.67
CA GLU A 771 1.07 19.61 -37.81
C GLU A 771 1.81 19.56 -36.44
N THR A 772 2.90 18.78 -36.36
CA THR A 772 3.75 18.64 -35.16
C THR A 772 4.67 19.84 -34.94
N SER A 773 4.87 20.24 -33.67
CA SER A 773 5.85 21.25 -33.27
C SER A 773 7.26 20.64 -33.17
N LEU A 774 8.17 21.06 -34.06
CA LEU A 774 9.58 20.64 -33.97
C LEU A 774 10.34 21.51 -32.95
N PRO A 775 11.33 20.95 -32.21
CA PRO A 775 12.19 21.74 -31.32
C PRO A 775 12.89 22.87 -32.08
N SER A 776 12.91 24.07 -31.51
CA SER A 776 13.53 25.25 -32.16
C SER A 776 15.00 25.04 -32.53
N LYS A 777 15.72 24.23 -31.74
CA LYS A 777 17.14 23.87 -31.92
C LYS A 777 17.38 22.86 -33.04
N PHE A 778 16.33 22.28 -33.62
CA PHE A 778 16.47 21.26 -34.67
C PHE A 778 17.17 21.81 -35.92
N ASN A 779 17.04 23.11 -36.22
CA ASN A 779 17.69 23.73 -37.37
C ASN A 779 19.07 24.36 -37.06
N ASP A 780 19.56 24.20 -35.83
CA ASP A 780 20.84 24.76 -35.43
C ASP A 780 22.02 24.02 -36.08
N LYS A 781 23.15 24.71 -36.22
CA LYS A 781 24.40 24.13 -36.72
C LYS A 781 24.95 23.12 -35.72
N VAL A 782 25.44 22.00 -36.24
CA VAL A 782 26.03 20.91 -35.44
C VAL A 782 27.53 20.80 -35.67
N THR A 783 28.22 20.18 -34.71
CA THR A 783 29.67 19.95 -34.78
C THR A 783 30.02 18.49 -34.50
N VAL A 784 31.26 18.10 -34.80
CA VAL A 784 31.76 16.75 -34.50
C VAL A 784 32.02 16.57 -33.01
N THR A 785 31.85 15.35 -32.51
CA THR A 785 32.02 14.99 -31.09
C THR A 785 33.37 15.43 -30.51
N GLU A 786 34.46 15.33 -31.28
CA GLU A 786 35.80 15.76 -30.87
C GLU A 786 35.86 17.26 -30.53
N ASN A 787 35.32 18.11 -31.39
CA ASN A 787 35.34 19.56 -31.22
C ASN A 787 34.46 20.00 -30.05
N ALA A 788 33.27 19.40 -29.93
CA ALA A 788 32.36 19.63 -28.81
C ALA A 788 33.03 19.29 -27.47
N LEU A 789 33.68 18.12 -27.37
CA LEU A 789 34.39 17.67 -26.17
C LEU A 789 35.56 18.60 -25.82
N LYS A 790 36.41 18.96 -26.80
CA LYS A 790 37.54 19.89 -26.57
C LYS A 790 37.08 21.25 -26.04
N LYS A 791 36.02 21.81 -26.63
CA LYS A 791 35.43 23.09 -26.20
C LYS A 791 34.94 23.00 -24.74
N LYS A 792 34.17 21.95 -24.40
CA LYS A 792 33.61 21.77 -23.05
C LYS A 792 34.64 21.44 -21.98
N ILE A 793 35.67 20.66 -22.30
CA ILE A 793 36.80 20.39 -21.38
C ILE A 793 37.58 21.68 -21.08
N GLN A 794 37.67 22.61 -22.04
CA GLN A 794 38.30 23.91 -21.81
C GLN A 794 37.41 24.85 -20.98
N GLU A 795 36.09 24.81 -21.18
CA GLU A 795 35.12 25.57 -20.39
C GLU A 795 35.05 25.09 -18.93
N SER A 796 35.13 23.77 -18.68
CA SER A 796 35.10 23.19 -17.33
C SER A 796 36.29 23.59 -16.45
N LYS A 797 37.43 23.93 -17.07
CA LYS A 797 38.60 24.51 -16.38
C LYS A 797 38.35 25.94 -15.90
N ARG A 798 37.41 26.67 -16.51
CA ARG A 798 37.10 28.07 -16.19
C ARG A 798 35.93 28.22 -15.23
N ARG A 799 34.95 27.31 -15.29
CA ARG A 799 33.77 27.30 -14.41
C ARG A 799 33.41 25.86 -14.02
N PRO A 800 32.99 25.61 -12.76
CA PRO A 800 32.43 24.32 -12.37
C PRO A 800 31.22 23.98 -13.25
N LEU A 801 31.20 22.78 -13.83
CA LEU A 801 30.04 22.25 -14.55
C LEU A 801 29.01 21.72 -13.56
N MET A 802 27.72 21.84 -13.91
CA MET A 802 26.63 21.16 -13.19
C MET A 802 26.75 19.64 -13.35
N GLU A 803 26.15 18.86 -12.44
CA GLU A 803 26.21 17.39 -12.48
C GLU A 803 25.65 16.80 -13.78
N LYS A 804 24.53 17.36 -14.25
CA LYS A 804 23.96 17.10 -15.59
C LYS A 804 25.01 17.17 -16.69
N ASP A 805 25.70 18.30 -16.77
CA ASP A 805 26.65 18.58 -17.84
C ASP A 805 27.85 17.64 -17.77
N LYS A 806 28.28 17.25 -16.56
CA LYS A 806 29.35 16.25 -16.37
C LYS A 806 28.91 14.88 -16.90
N ARG A 807 27.70 14.44 -16.58
CA ARG A 807 27.16 13.15 -17.08
C ARG A 807 27.04 13.14 -18.60
N ILE A 808 26.45 14.18 -19.20
CA ILE A 808 26.34 14.30 -20.67
C ILE A 808 27.72 14.30 -21.33
N LEU A 809 28.70 14.97 -20.72
CA LEU A 809 30.07 15.00 -21.21
C LEU A 809 30.74 13.62 -21.15
N GLU A 810 30.48 12.83 -20.11
CA GLU A 810 30.97 11.45 -19.97
C GLU A 810 30.35 10.51 -21.02
N GLU A 811 29.04 10.61 -21.26
CA GLU A 811 28.34 9.86 -22.31
C GLU A 811 28.91 10.19 -23.70
N LEU A 812 29.04 11.49 -24.02
CA LEU A 812 29.63 11.94 -25.28
C LEU A 812 31.08 11.49 -25.42
N ARG A 813 31.86 11.47 -24.33
CA ARG A 813 33.24 10.98 -24.31
C ARG A 813 33.29 9.47 -24.54
N SER A 814 32.38 8.72 -23.94
CA SER A 814 32.24 7.27 -24.13
C SER A 814 31.96 6.95 -25.60
N LEU A 815 30.95 7.59 -26.18
CA LEU A 815 30.55 7.44 -27.59
C LEU A 815 31.61 7.93 -28.57
N HIS A 816 32.41 8.94 -28.20
CA HIS A 816 33.56 9.33 -29.01
C HIS A 816 34.64 8.22 -29.03
N CYS A 817 35.00 7.69 -27.85
CA CYS A 817 36.07 6.72 -27.68
C CYS A 817 35.71 5.32 -28.20
N ASP A 818 34.45 4.90 -28.04
CA ASP A 818 33.90 3.62 -28.52
C ASP A 818 32.57 3.89 -29.25
N PRO A 819 32.63 4.40 -30.50
CA PRO A 819 31.44 4.76 -31.25
C PRO A 819 30.61 3.54 -31.63
N HIS A 820 29.31 3.74 -31.76
CA HIS A 820 28.41 2.69 -32.25
C HIS A 820 28.59 2.51 -33.78
N PRO A 821 28.57 1.27 -34.31
CA PRO A 821 28.82 0.99 -35.73
C PRO A 821 27.80 1.61 -36.69
N TYR A 822 26.54 1.74 -36.27
CA TYR A 822 25.44 2.21 -37.12
C TYR A 822 24.91 3.61 -36.79
N PHE A 823 25.43 4.26 -35.73
CA PHE A 823 25.00 5.61 -35.34
C PHE A 823 26.17 6.59 -35.43
N THR A 824 25.87 7.84 -35.77
CA THR A 824 26.84 8.94 -35.66
C THR A 824 26.17 10.15 -35.06
N ILE A 825 26.82 10.72 -34.04
CA ILE A 825 26.26 11.73 -33.15
C ILE A 825 26.91 13.09 -33.44
N PHE A 826 26.08 14.12 -33.53
CA PHE A 826 26.47 15.50 -33.81
C PHE A 826 25.82 16.44 -32.78
N PRO A 827 26.54 16.83 -31.72
CA PRO A 827 26.06 17.84 -30.79
C PRO A 827 25.89 19.19 -31.46
N THR A 828 24.86 19.93 -31.06
CA THR A 828 24.63 21.29 -31.56
C THR A 828 25.66 22.29 -31.00
N GLU A 829 26.07 23.27 -31.82
CA GLU A 829 27.08 24.28 -31.44
C GLU A 829 26.58 25.28 -30.39
N SER A 830 25.29 25.63 -30.46
CA SER A 830 24.59 26.54 -29.54
C SER A 830 24.32 25.87 -28.19
N ASP A 831 23.96 24.59 -28.21
CA ASP A 831 23.62 23.79 -27.02
C ASP A 831 24.10 22.35 -27.16
N PHE A 832 25.12 21.99 -26.37
CA PHE A 832 25.70 20.64 -26.39
C PHE A 832 24.79 19.56 -25.78
N THR A 833 23.67 19.95 -25.16
CA THR A 833 22.63 19.06 -24.61
C THR A 833 21.54 18.73 -25.64
N PHE A 834 21.72 19.14 -26.90
CA PHE A 834 20.90 18.70 -28.02
C PHE A 834 21.80 18.02 -29.06
N TRP A 835 21.49 16.78 -29.42
CA TRP A 835 22.27 15.97 -30.36
C TRP A 835 21.41 15.60 -31.56
N LYS A 836 21.97 15.78 -32.75
CA LYS A 836 21.47 15.11 -33.96
C LYS A 836 22.18 13.79 -34.14
N ILE A 837 21.46 12.77 -34.56
CA ILE A 837 21.99 11.42 -34.70
C ILE A 837 21.58 10.88 -36.07
N LEU A 838 22.56 10.41 -36.83
CA LEU A 838 22.30 9.67 -38.07
C LEU A 838 22.36 8.18 -37.77
N MET A 839 21.31 7.45 -38.14
CA MET A 839 21.21 6.00 -38.02
C MET A 839 21.14 5.36 -39.41
N GLN A 840 21.96 4.34 -39.64
CA GLN A 840 21.80 3.47 -40.81
C GLN A 840 20.82 2.34 -40.47
N GLY A 841 19.88 2.04 -41.36
CA GLY A 841 18.92 0.97 -41.12
C GLY A 841 19.59 -0.42 -40.99
N PRO A 842 19.00 -1.34 -40.22
CA PRO A 842 19.60 -2.66 -40.02
C PRO A 842 19.62 -3.53 -41.29
N PRO A 843 20.68 -4.35 -41.48
CA PRO A 843 20.74 -5.30 -42.59
C PRO A 843 19.62 -6.33 -42.50
N ASP A 844 19.19 -6.88 -43.65
CA ASP A 844 18.16 -7.93 -43.73
C ASP A 844 16.77 -7.50 -43.17
N THR A 845 16.53 -6.18 -43.08
CA THR A 845 15.23 -5.58 -42.71
C THR A 845 14.71 -4.72 -43.87
N PRO A 846 13.41 -4.35 -43.91
CA PRO A 846 12.90 -3.39 -44.90
C PRO A 846 13.62 -2.03 -44.86
N TYR A 847 14.37 -1.75 -43.80
CA TYR A 847 15.06 -0.50 -43.54
C TYR A 847 16.54 -0.47 -44.01
N GLU A 848 17.13 -1.58 -44.47
CA GLU A 848 18.58 -1.74 -44.73
C GLU A 848 19.25 -0.61 -45.55
N LYS A 849 18.52 -0.01 -46.49
CA LYS A 849 19.04 1.05 -47.37
C LYS A 849 18.65 2.46 -46.92
N GLY A 850 17.90 2.58 -45.84
CA GLY A 850 17.46 3.83 -45.25
C GLY A 850 18.54 4.45 -44.35
N VAL A 851 18.64 5.78 -44.40
CA VAL A 851 19.37 6.55 -43.40
C VAL A 851 18.38 7.47 -42.69
N PHE A 852 18.24 7.29 -41.39
CA PHE A 852 17.29 7.99 -40.53
C PHE A 852 17.99 9.10 -39.75
N GLU A 853 17.32 10.24 -39.62
CA GLU A 853 17.77 11.34 -38.75
C GLU A 853 16.93 11.29 -37.48
N LEU A 854 17.62 11.22 -36.34
CA LEU A 854 17.05 11.22 -35.01
C LEU A 854 17.58 12.45 -34.28
N TYR A 855 16.84 12.93 -33.28
CA TYR A 855 17.34 13.93 -32.36
C TYR A 855 17.21 13.44 -30.92
N CYS A 856 18.12 13.89 -30.06
CA CYS A 856 18.13 13.63 -28.64
C CYS A 856 18.28 14.96 -27.90
N GLN A 857 17.39 15.23 -26.95
CA GLN A 857 17.42 16.43 -26.12
C GLN A 857 17.47 16.01 -24.65
N PHE A 858 18.49 16.45 -23.91
CA PHE A 858 18.61 16.19 -22.48
C PHE A 858 17.87 17.29 -21.69
N SER A 859 16.90 16.89 -20.85
CA SER A 859 16.13 17.80 -19.99
C SER A 859 17.01 18.46 -18.92
N GLU A 860 16.50 19.48 -18.21
CA GLU A 860 17.23 20.13 -17.10
C GLU A 860 17.52 19.16 -15.95
N ASP A 861 16.65 18.19 -15.73
CA ASP A 861 16.72 17.22 -14.62
C ASP A 861 17.62 15.99 -14.91
N TYR A 862 18.31 15.95 -16.05
CA TYR A 862 19.16 14.81 -16.43
C TYR A 862 20.46 14.72 -15.59
N PRO A 863 20.91 13.52 -15.14
CA PRO A 863 20.22 12.24 -15.21
C PRO A 863 19.12 12.14 -14.15
N VAL A 864 17.90 11.87 -14.59
CA VAL A 864 16.75 11.82 -13.66
C VAL A 864 16.78 10.48 -12.91
N TYR A 865 16.69 10.52 -11.58
CA TYR A 865 16.66 9.34 -10.71
C TYR A 865 15.20 9.01 -10.32
N HIS A 866 14.45 8.31 -11.18
CA HIS A 866 13.06 7.93 -10.93
C HIS A 866 12.63 6.76 -11.85
N CYS A 867 11.58 6.01 -11.47
CA CYS A 867 11.26 4.70 -12.04
C CYS A 867 10.77 4.75 -13.50
N ASN A 868 9.97 5.74 -13.91
CA ASN A 868 9.31 5.78 -15.23
C ASN A 868 9.24 7.21 -15.81
N ILE A 869 10.36 7.85 -16.19
CA ILE A 869 10.38 9.31 -16.43
C ILE A 869 10.02 9.72 -17.86
N ASN A 870 9.10 10.70 -17.96
CA ASN A 870 9.44 12.05 -18.43
C ASN A 870 8.71 13.26 -17.84
N ASN A 871 9.32 14.41 -18.08
CA ASN A 871 8.66 15.69 -18.29
C ASN A 871 9.29 16.43 -19.48
N SER A 872 9.17 15.89 -20.70
CA SER A 872 9.99 16.24 -21.89
C SER A 872 11.38 15.57 -21.95
N GLY A 873 11.37 14.26 -21.69
CA GLY A 873 12.47 13.28 -21.69
C GLY A 873 11.95 11.83 -21.58
N ARG A 874 11.00 11.42 -22.47
CA ARG A 874 10.33 10.07 -22.49
C ARG A 874 10.67 9.45 -23.82
N ILE A 875 10.82 8.13 -23.84
CA ILE A 875 10.61 7.30 -25.02
C ILE A 875 9.78 6.09 -24.57
N CYS A 876 8.75 5.77 -25.35
CA CYS A 876 7.88 4.61 -25.18
C CYS A 876 8.58 3.37 -25.76
N HIS A 877 9.18 2.55 -24.88
CA HIS A 877 9.63 1.18 -25.14
C HIS A 877 9.98 0.49 -23.80
N ASN A 878 9.81 -0.82 -23.69
CA ASN A 878 10.06 -1.63 -22.48
C ASN A 878 11.44 -1.43 -21.82
N ILE A 879 12.47 -1.04 -22.59
CA ILE A 879 13.83 -0.77 -22.08
C ILE A 879 13.92 0.62 -21.39
N PHE A 880 13.05 1.56 -21.74
CA PHE A 880 13.04 2.93 -21.20
C PHE A 880 11.95 3.19 -20.16
N ASP A 881 11.02 2.25 -19.97
CA ASP A 881 9.97 2.31 -18.95
C ASP A 881 10.39 1.59 -17.66
N ARG A 882 10.40 0.25 -17.62
CA ARG A 882 10.60 -0.50 -16.36
C ARG A 882 12.06 -0.82 -16.00
N SER A 883 12.97 -0.70 -16.97
CA SER A 883 14.38 -1.13 -16.84
C SER A 883 15.39 0.02 -16.86
N TYR A 884 14.93 1.26 -17.08
CA TYR A 884 15.81 2.42 -17.10
C TYR A 884 16.27 2.77 -15.68
N ASN A 885 17.57 2.96 -15.53
CA ASN A 885 18.16 3.48 -14.31
C ASN A 885 19.34 4.39 -14.67
N ALA A 886 19.83 5.19 -13.73
CA ALA A 886 20.91 6.16 -13.97
C ALA A 886 22.24 5.55 -14.47
N HIS A 887 22.39 4.22 -14.46
CA HIS A 887 23.55 3.53 -15.01
C HIS A 887 23.41 3.20 -16.50
N VAL A 888 22.20 3.24 -17.06
CA VAL A 888 21.96 3.01 -18.50
C VAL A 888 22.66 4.11 -19.30
N THR A 889 23.50 3.70 -20.25
CA THR A 889 24.32 4.57 -21.09
C THR A 889 23.58 4.92 -22.38
N MET A 890 23.91 6.06 -22.99
CA MET A 890 23.35 6.44 -24.30
C MET A 890 23.62 5.42 -25.39
N LYS A 891 24.68 4.61 -25.25
CA LYS A 891 24.98 3.52 -26.17
C LYS A 891 23.93 2.40 -26.09
N GLU A 892 23.58 1.96 -24.89
CA GLU A 892 22.53 0.96 -24.66
C GLU A 892 21.15 1.47 -25.12
N ILE A 893 20.89 2.78 -24.98
CA ILE A 893 19.69 3.42 -25.53
C ILE A 893 19.64 3.25 -27.06
N LEU A 894 20.74 3.57 -27.74
CA LEU A 894 20.83 3.47 -29.20
C LEU A 894 20.75 2.00 -29.68
N ASP A 895 21.37 1.06 -28.96
CA ASP A 895 21.27 -0.38 -29.25
C ASP A 895 19.81 -0.85 -29.19
N SER A 896 19.03 -0.35 -28.23
CA SER A 896 17.61 -0.68 -28.06
C SER A 896 16.74 -0.16 -29.21
N ILE A 897 16.96 1.09 -29.63
CA ILE A 897 16.27 1.68 -30.80
C ILE A 897 16.60 0.89 -32.08
N TYR A 898 17.84 0.43 -32.21
CA TYR A 898 18.26 -0.38 -33.34
C TYR A 898 17.61 -1.78 -33.33
N GLY A 899 17.49 -2.39 -32.15
CA GLY A 899 16.83 -3.68 -31.94
C GLY A 899 15.37 -3.69 -32.37
N LEU A 900 14.63 -2.62 -32.09
CA LEU A 900 13.23 -2.44 -32.49
C LEU A 900 12.98 -2.57 -33.99
N LEU A 901 13.91 -2.08 -34.82
CA LEU A 901 13.82 -2.19 -36.28
C LEU A 901 14.13 -3.60 -36.79
N ILE A 902 14.85 -4.41 -36.02
CA ILE A 902 15.18 -5.80 -36.34
C ILE A 902 14.02 -6.72 -35.92
N ALA A 903 13.50 -6.51 -34.71
CA ALA A 903 12.42 -7.29 -34.12
C ALA A 903 11.36 -6.34 -33.54
N PRO A 904 10.32 -5.99 -34.34
CA PRO A 904 9.21 -5.18 -33.85
C PRO A 904 8.45 -5.89 -32.71
N GLU A 905 8.08 -5.13 -31.67
CA GLU A 905 7.27 -5.62 -30.55
C GLU A 905 5.78 -5.39 -30.85
N ALA A 906 5.12 -6.39 -31.43
CA ALA A 906 3.70 -6.28 -31.82
C ALA A 906 2.71 -6.41 -30.64
N GLU A 907 3.19 -6.83 -29.46
CA GLU A 907 2.38 -6.97 -28.24
C GLU A 907 2.17 -5.63 -27.50
N ASP A 908 3.04 -4.64 -27.74
CA ASP A 908 2.91 -3.28 -27.18
C ASP A 908 3.16 -2.21 -28.27
N PRO A 909 2.26 -2.09 -29.26
CA PRO A 909 2.51 -1.22 -30.39
C PRO A 909 2.08 0.23 -30.15
N LEU A 910 2.89 1.14 -30.70
CA LEU A 910 2.52 2.56 -30.84
C LEU A 910 1.38 2.76 -31.84
N ASP A 911 1.39 1.99 -32.93
CA ASP A 911 0.34 1.97 -33.95
C ASP A 911 -0.28 0.57 -33.95
N SER A 912 -1.46 0.47 -33.35
CA SER A 912 -2.16 -0.80 -33.17
C SER A 912 -2.54 -1.47 -34.49
N ILE A 913 -2.70 -0.68 -35.56
CA ILE A 913 -3.14 -1.15 -36.88
C ILE A 913 -1.95 -1.62 -37.70
N LEU A 914 -0.81 -0.95 -37.63
CA LEU A 914 0.44 -1.46 -38.20
C LEU A 914 0.88 -2.75 -37.51
N ALA A 915 0.63 -2.89 -36.20
CA ALA A 915 0.91 -4.12 -35.48
C ALA A 915 -0.03 -5.26 -35.87
N GLU A 916 -1.33 -4.97 -36.03
CA GLU A 916 -2.27 -5.93 -36.60
C GLU A 916 -1.87 -6.34 -38.01
N GLU A 917 -1.43 -5.41 -38.87
CA GLU A 917 -0.91 -5.72 -40.20
C GLU A 917 0.37 -6.57 -40.13
N PHE A 918 1.28 -6.27 -39.21
CA PHE A 918 2.50 -7.06 -39.00
C PHE A 918 2.19 -8.50 -38.57
N LEU A 919 1.17 -8.68 -37.71
CA LEU A 919 0.73 -9.99 -37.23
C LEU A 919 -0.09 -10.77 -38.26
N SER A 920 -0.94 -10.09 -39.03
CA SER A 920 -1.87 -10.70 -39.98
C SER A 920 -1.28 -10.89 -41.39
N SER A 921 -0.43 -9.97 -41.85
CA SER A 921 0.16 -10.00 -43.19
C SER A 921 1.58 -9.42 -43.20
N LYS A 922 2.54 -10.23 -42.74
CA LYS A 922 3.95 -9.86 -42.67
C LYS A 922 4.55 -9.46 -44.02
N GLU A 923 4.13 -10.08 -45.14
CA GLU A 923 4.64 -9.69 -46.46
C GLU A 923 4.18 -8.29 -46.88
N LYS A 924 2.92 -7.95 -46.61
CA LYS A 924 2.35 -6.63 -46.95
C LYS A 924 3.07 -5.54 -46.17
N TYR A 925 3.21 -5.73 -44.85
CA TYR A 925 3.97 -4.83 -43.98
C TYR A 925 5.41 -4.61 -44.49
N GLN A 926 6.13 -5.69 -44.83
CA GLN A 926 7.51 -5.58 -45.32
C GLN A 926 7.61 -4.82 -46.64
N GLN A 927 6.66 -5.02 -47.55
CA GLN A 927 6.63 -4.33 -48.84
C GLN A 927 6.37 -2.83 -48.64
N GLU A 928 5.35 -2.47 -47.86
CA GLU A 928 4.98 -1.08 -47.59
C GLU A 928 6.10 -0.34 -46.82
N ALA A 929 6.68 -0.97 -45.80
CA ALA A 929 7.80 -0.42 -45.04
C ALA A 929 9.03 -0.14 -45.93
N LYS A 930 9.31 -1.03 -46.89
CA LYS A 930 10.41 -0.87 -47.85
C LYS A 930 10.15 0.26 -48.84
N GLU A 931 8.93 0.37 -49.35
CA GLU A 931 8.52 1.46 -50.23
C GLU A 931 8.59 2.82 -49.51
N GLN A 932 8.12 2.88 -48.27
CA GLN A 932 8.17 4.10 -47.46
C GLN A 932 9.60 4.50 -47.12
N THR A 933 10.47 3.54 -46.80
CA THR A 933 11.90 3.78 -46.57
C THR A 933 12.57 4.32 -47.84
N ALA A 934 12.25 3.76 -49.00
CA ALA A 934 12.79 4.25 -50.27
C ALA A 934 12.33 5.67 -50.60
N LYS A 935 11.11 6.06 -50.21
CA LYS A 935 10.59 7.43 -50.41
C LYS A 935 11.23 8.45 -49.47
N THR A 936 11.39 8.09 -48.19
CA THR A 936 11.72 9.07 -47.12
C THR A 936 13.19 9.06 -46.69
N ALA A 937 13.89 7.93 -46.82
CA ALA A 937 15.20 7.71 -46.20
C ALA A 937 16.31 7.29 -47.20
N ALA A 938 16.08 7.37 -48.52
CA ALA A 938 17.01 6.84 -49.54
C ALA A 938 18.34 7.60 -49.74
N LYS A 939 18.55 8.77 -49.11
CA LYS A 939 19.82 9.51 -49.23
C LYS A 939 20.96 8.68 -48.63
N SER A 940 22.15 8.73 -49.25
CA SER A 940 23.32 8.01 -48.73
C SER A 940 23.81 8.61 -47.41
N PHE A 941 24.39 7.77 -46.55
CA PHE A 941 24.90 8.20 -45.24
C PHE A 941 25.91 9.35 -45.36
N ASN A 942 26.83 9.26 -46.33
CA ASN A 942 27.85 10.28 -46.55
C ASN A 942 27.28 11.61 -47.03
N ASP A 943 26.17 11.59 -47.76
CA ASP A 943 25.54 12.82 -48.25
C ASP A 943 24.80 13.52 -47.11
N LYS A 944 24.09 12.77 -46.25
CA LYS A 944 23.48 13.32 -45.02
C LYS A 944 24.54 13.84 -44.03
N GLU A 945 25.64 13.14 -43.84
CA GLU A 945 26.75 13.59 -42.99
C GLU A 945 27.35 14.93 -43.49
N ARG A 946 27.52 15.09 -44.81
CA ARG A 946 27.98 16.35 -45.42
C ARG A 946 26.96 17.48 -45.31
N GLU A 947 25.66 17.17 -45.37
CA GLU A 947 24.58 18.13 -45.21
C GLU A 947 24.59 18.73 -43.79
N LEU A 948 24.88 17.92 -42.76
CA LEU A 948 24.91 18.34 -41.37
C LEU A 948 26.16 19.13 -40.95
N VAL A 949 27.37 18.68 -41.34
CA VAL A 949 28.64 19.22 -40.83
C VAL A 949 29.46 19.97 -41.89
N GLY A 950 29.00 20.01 -43.14
CA GLY A 950 29.76 20.55 -44.27
C GLY A 950 30.90 19.64 -44.75
N ARG A 951 31.82 20.17 -45.57
CA ARG A 951 33.05 19.43 -45.94
C ARG A 951 33.91 19.27 -44.69
N SER A 952 33.87 18.08 -44.09
CA SER A 952 34.70 17.71 -42.94
C SER A 952 36.18 18.02 -43.18
N HIS A 953 36.83 18.55 -42.14
CA HIS A 953 38.29 18.69 -42.06
C HIS A 953 38.96 17.35 -42.41
N ASP A 954 39.92 17.38 -43.33
CA ASP A 954 40.82 16.25 -43.59
C ASP A 954 41.41 15.73 -42.26
N PRO A 955 41.41 14.41 -42.02
CA PRO A 955 42.04 13.82 -40.84
C PRO A 955 43.57 13.90 -41.00
N LYS A 956 44.15 15.08 -40.77
CA LYS A 956 45.59 15.32 -40.96
C LYS A 956 46.49 14.65 -39.93
N ASN A 957 45.95 13.93 -38.93
CA ASN A 957 46.75 13.35 -37.85
C ASN A 957 46.34 11.94 -37.39
N THR A 958 45.57 11.18 -38.17
CA THR A 958 45.24 9.77 -37.79
C THR A 958 46.35 8.82 -38.27
N PRO A 959 47.00 8.05 -37.38
CA PRO A 959 48.02 7.09 -37.76
C PRO A 959 47.48 6.04 -38.74
N ARG A 960 48.22 5.75 -39.82
CA ARG A 960 47.82 4.79 -40.87
C ARG A 960 47.50 3.39 -40.35
N HIS A 961 48.12 2.96 -39.24
CA HIS A 961 47.88 1.65 -38.64
C HIS A 961 46.54 1.55 -37.90
N LEU A 962 45.88 2.68 -37.61
CA LEU A 962 44.55 2.73 -36.98
C LEU A 962 43.43 2.89 -38.01
N THR A 963 43.77 2.98 -39.30
CA THR A 963 42.80 3.14 -40.39
C THR A 963 42.61 1.86 -41.16
N CYS A 964 41.36 1.52 -41.46
CA CYS A 964 41.01 0.37 -42.27
C CYS A 964 41.49 0.56 -43.72
N PRO A 965 42.18 -0.45 -44.31
CA PRO A 965 42.64 -0.34 -45.69
C PRO A 965 41.52 -0.25 -46.74
N LEU A 966 40.33 -0.76 -46.43
CA LEU A 966 39.16 -0.75 -47.33
C LEU A 966 38.37 0.56 -47.21
N SER A 967 37.93 0.90 -46.00
CA SER A 967 37.07 2.07 -45.78
C SER A 967 37.86 3.39 -45.70
N ARG A 968 39.18 3.32 -45.49
CA ARG A 968 40.07 4.47 -45.24
C ARG A 968 39.65 5.33 -44.04
N ARG A 969 38.80 4.79 -43.17
CA ARG A 969 38.36 5.42 -41.91
C ARG A 969 39.04 4.75 -40.72
N ILE A 970 39.04 5.43 -39.58
CA ILE A 970 39.50 4.83 -38.32
C ILE A 970 38.61 3.62 -37.97
N PHE A 971 39.17 2.55 -37.39
CA PHE A 971 38.37 1.38 -37.05
C PHE A 971 37.31 1.70 -35.97
N VAL A 972 36.13 1.12 -36.11
CA VAL A 972 35.05 1.11 -35.12
C VAL A 972 34.87 -0.32 -34.60
N GLU A 973 34.70 -1.28 -35.51
CA GLU A 973 34.66 -2.70 -35.21
C GLU A 973 35.76 -3.45 -35.98
N PRO A 974 37.02 -3.36 -35.52
CA PRO A 974 38.11 -4.04 -36.18
C PRO A 974 37.95 -5.55 -36.05
N VAL A 975 38.14 -6.23 -37.17
CA VAL A 975 38.13 -7.69 -37.27
C VAL A 975 39.38 -8.17 -37.98
N LYS A 976 39.94 -9.26 -37.46
CA LYS A 976 41.14 -9.91 -37.98
C LYS A 976 40.75 -11.13 -38.79
N THR A 977 41.29 -11.23 -39.99
CA THR A 977 41.13 -12.42 -40.83
C THR A 977 42.07 -13.53 -40.37
N LYS A 978 41.83 -14.78 -40.80
CA LYS A 978 42.76 -15.91 -40.57
C LYS A 978 44.20 -15.66 -41.06
N TYR A 979 44.39 -14.68 -41.95
CA TYR A 979 45.69 -14.28 -42.49
C TYR A 979 46.37 -13.18 -41.67
N GLY A 980 45.71 -12.68 -40.62
CA GLY A 980 46.26 -11.69 -39.70
C GLY A 980 46.01 -10.23 -40.08
N THR A 981 45.39 -9.98 -41.24
CA THR A 981 45.04 -8.62 -41.69
C THR A 981 43.80 -8.11 -40.95
N VAL A 982 43.82 -6.84 -40.54
CA VAL A 982 42.71 -6.20 -39.81
C VAL A 982 41.90 -5.30 -40.74
N TYR A 983 40.59 -5.51 -40.75
CA TYR A 983 39.62 -4.74 -41.51
C TYR A 983 38.50 -4.22 -40.60
N GLU A 984 37.74 -3.26 -41.10
CA GLU A 984 36.46 -2.87 -40.51
C GLU A 984 35.42 -3.94 -40.85
N ARG A 985 34.68 -4.45 -39.85
CA ARG A 985 33.72 -5.57 -40.01
C ARG A 985 32.81 -5.40 -41.21
N LYS A 986 32.08 -4.29 -41.26
CA LYS A 986 31.13 -3.99 -42.33
C LYS A 986 31.81 -3.93 -43.70
N ALA A 987 32.98 -3.29 -43.78
CA ALA A 987 33.70 -3.12 -45.04
C ALA A 987 34.21 -4.45 -45.62
N ILE A 988 34.62 -5.40 -44.77
CA ILE A 988 35.05 -6.73 -45.22
C ILE A 988 33.85 -7.63 -45.54
N GLU A 989 32.77 -7.57 -44.77
CA GLU A 989 31.54 -8.32 -45.05
C GLU A 989 30.92 -7.90 -46.40
N ASP A 990 30.82 -6.59 -46.67
CA ASP A 990 30.34 -6.07 -47.96
C ASP A 990 31.26 -6.46 -49.13
N HIS A 991 32.58 -6.50 -48.88
CA HIS A 991 33.53 -7.02 -49.88
C HIS A 991 33.25 -8.49 -50.18
N LEU A 992 33.07 -9.32 -49.15
CA LEU A 992 32.86 -10.76 -49.29
C LEU A 992 31.52 -11.12 -49.95
N LYS A 993 30.48 -10.27 -49.81
CA LYS A 993 29.23 -10.38 -50.59
C LYS A 993 29.48 -10.34 -52.10
N THR A 994 30.50 -9.62 -52.57
CA THR A 994 30.81 -9.45 -54.00
C THR A 994 32.01 -10.27 -54.47
N LYS A 995 33.00 -10.50 -53.60
CA LYS A 995 34.31 -11.08 -53.92
C LYS A 995 34.80 -11.96 -52.75
N PRO A 996 34.86 -13.29 -52.90
CA PRO A 996 35.15 -14.20 -51.78
C PRO A 996 36.66 -14.38 -51.52
N PHE A 997 37.44 -13.30 -51.45
CA PHE A 997 38.88 -13.34 -51.16
C PHE A 997 39.33 -12.17 -50.30
N ASP A 998 40.45 -12.32 -49.60
CA ASP A 998 41.02 -11.25 -48.77
C ASP A 998 41.60 -10.12 -49.67
N PRO A 999 41.12 -8.87 -49.52
CA PRO A 999 41.50 -7.76 -50.40
C PRO A 999 42.99 -7.44 -50.46
N GLN A 1000 43.73 -7.63 -49.37
CA GLN A 1000 45.17 -7.35 -49.28
C GLN A 1000 46.02 -8.55 -49.71
N MET A 1001 45.53 -9.78 -49.51
CA MET A 1001 46.26 -11.01 -49.86
C MET A 1001 45.97 -11.50 -51.30
N GLY A 1002 44.93 -10.97 -51.95
CA GLY A 1002 44.61 -11.22 -53.35
C GLY A 1002 43.83 -12.52 -53.62
N LYS A 1003 43.47 -12.75 -54.89
CA LYS A 1003 42.49 -13.78 -55.34
C LYS A 1003 42.79 -15.22 -54.94
N ARG A 1004 44.03 -15.56 -54.56
CA ARG A 1004 44.44 -16.92 -54.14
C ARG A 1004 44.06 -17.23 -52.68
N HIS A 1005 43.75 -16.20 -51.89
CA HIS A 1005 43.47 -16.32 -50.47
C HIS A 1005 41.97 -16.18 -50.23
N ARG A 1006 41.24 -17.30 -50.39
CA ARG A 1006 39.80 -17.37 -50.13
C ARG A 1006 39.54 -17.09 -48.65
N LEU A 1007 38.52 -16.27 -48.38
CA LEU A 1007 38.07 -15.91 -47.04
C LEU A 1007 36.56 -16.10 -46.97
N LEU A 1008 36.08 -16.76 -45.91
CA LEU A 1008 34.66 -16.90 -45.61
C LEU A 1008 34.31 -16.01 -44.40
N THR A 1009 33.05 -15.58 -44.31
CA THR A 1009 32.57 -14.67 -43.26
C THR A 1009 32.77 -15.23 -41.84
N ASN A 1010 32.71 -16.56 -41.69
CA ASN A 1010 32.96 -17.25 -40.41
C ASN A 1010 34.45 -17.35 -40.02
N GLU A 1011 35.38 -16.98 -40.90
CA GLU A 1011 36.83 -17.02 -40.66
C GLU A 1011 37.39 -15.64 -40.21
N ILE A 1012 36.49 -14.75 -39.79
CA ILE A 1012 36.78 -13.40 -39.34
C ILE A 1012 36.48 -13.32 -37.85
N GLN A 1013 37.45 -12.86 -37.05
CA GLN A 1013 37.33 -12.75 -35.59
C GLN A 1013 37.53 -11.32 -35.14
N GLN A 1014 36.88 -10.91 -34.05
CA GLN A 1014 37.03 -9.55 -33.51
C GLN A 1014 38.46 -9.29 -33.02
N ASP A 1015 39.06 -8.18 -33.44
CA ASP A 1015 40.40 -7.77 -33.01
C ASP A 1015 40.31 -6.82 -31.80
N ARG A 1016 40.40 -7.41 -30.60
CA ARG A 1016 40.30 -6.66 -29.33
C ARG A 1016 41.49 -5.72 -29.12
N ASP A 1017 42.67 -6.08 -29.62
CA ASP A 1017 43.89 -5.30 -29.44
C ASP A 1017 43.84 -4.03 -30.30
N MET A 1018 43.46 -4.15 -31.58
CA MET A 1018 43.25 -3.00 -32.45
C MET A 1018 42.14 -2.09 -31.91
N LYS A 1019 41.04 -2.67 -31.40
CA LYS A 1019 39.96 -1.90 -30.78
C LYS A 1019 40.45 -1.09 -29.58
N LYS A 1020 41.29 -1.69 -28.73
CA LYS A 1020 41.92 -1.01 -27.59
C LYS A 1020 42.86 0.12 -28.05
N MET A 1021 43.70 -0.11 -29.06
CA MET A 1021 44.61 0.90 -29.60
C MET A 1021 43.89 2.13 -30.15
N VAL A 1022 42.78 1.92 -30.88
CA VAL A 1022 41.95 3.02 -31.39
C VAL A 1022 41.31 3.81 -30.25
N ARG A 1023 40.77 3.12 -29.24
CA ARG A 1023 40.16 3.76 -28.07
C ARG A 1023 41.17 4.64 -27.33
N GLU A 1024 42.38 4.16 -27.12
CA GLU A 1024 43.46 4.94 -26.49
C GLU A 1024 43.89 6.14 -27.33
N HIS A 1025 43.94 5.99 -28.66
CA HIS A 1025 44.26 7.11 -29.56
C HIS A 1025 43.22 8.23 -29.45
N LYS A 1026 41.93 7.90 -29.50
CA LYS A 1026 40.84 8.87 -29.33
C LYS A 1026 40.86 9.51 -27.95
N LEU A 1027 41.16 8.74 -26.90
CA LEU A 1027 41.31 9.29 -25.55
C LEU A 1027 42.44 10.32 -25.46
N ARG A 1028 43.58 10.07 -26.14
CA ARG A 1028 44.71 11.01 -26.21
C ARG A 1028 44.37 12.28 -26.97
N GLN A 1029 43.53 12.22 -28.01
CA GLN A 1029 43.09 13.41 -28.76
C GLN A 1029 42.32 14.43 -27.89
N LEU A 1030 41.72 13.98 -26.78
CA LEU A 1030 40.95 14.82 -25.85
C LEU A 1030 41.82 15.47 -24.76
N GLN A 1031 43.08 15.05 -24.61
CA GLN A 1031 44.01 15.66 -23.65
C GLN A 1031 44.58 16.97 -24.23
N PRO A 1032 44.85 17.98 -23.39
CA PRO A 1032 45.56 19.17 -23.85
C PRO A 1032 46.92 18.76 -24.40
N PRO A 1033 47.45 19.47 -25.44
CA PRO A 1033 48.80 19.23 -25.90
C PRO A 1033 49.76 19.34 -24.71
N VAL A 1034 50.54 18.28 -24.48
CA VAL A 1034 51.63 18.32 -23.51
C VAL A 1034 52.60 19.41 -23.98
N PRO A 1035 52.97 20.38 -23.12
CA PRO A 1035 53.84 21.48 -23.51
C PRO A 1035 55.22 21.03 -24.00
#